data_AF-A0A7Y5HFZ3-F1
#
_entry.id   AF-A0A7Y5HFZ3-F1
#
_cell.length_a   1.000
_cell.length_b   1.000
_cell.length_c   1.000
_cell.angle_alpha   90.00
_cell.angle_beta   90.00
_cell.angle_gamma   90.00
#
_symmetry.space_group_name_H-M   'P 1'
#
loop_
_entity.id
_entity.type
_entity.pdbx_description
1 polymer ?
#
loop_
_entity_poly.entity_id
_entity_poly.type
_entity_poly.pdbx_seq_one_letter_code
_entity_poly.pdbx_strand_id
1 'polypeptide(L)'
;MGLGPRRIPASIALAAGVLLLAPALPAANRGVPLASGDRATASVDAPGDEDSFLVSLAKGGGLSAKLKAAQGSPLLPSIGLLRPDGSAIPLDGLVKGLGKPSLSTKPVLAGVDGEFAVVVSGSGGTTGAYELTVKATAPKGTIKGRVVPASGTLDFPFGGTDGAVVSVQLKETAGGPLSSVVLVEPDGSTLPLTLVRKKTTLKGSGIVLGGGVGLYAVRAAAAGGGSVTVDAKIKVKVGKDALRTVALGAEPIPSGFAPGTGIDGDAVAVAGTGFVEGARVFFGEVEATGVVVDSATSLSCTAPRSAGSDAGAAVEVVVLNPDGQAGAAPGTFQFLGIPSLASASPAFQPLGGGSTITVSGARFRSGFSLTLGGTPVPSALLVNSGSITFTAPARAEGIAAIAVTDEFGRTATLPLGLQYTGGPTLAAATPDSASFTGGRAITLTGTRFRAATRVFVGGAEVTPVTVLSSTSLRFAMPAGPAGTLDVHLRDEFNQSVTVEDMLARRGPFARKASAVPAGPSNSEIFGTSGALGDLDGDGAPDLVLATAYPPYDSTTYSSLPGSRILVNDGSGSFSDGTADRHGSFSYQGDYGQASTVALGDLDGDDRVEAILTLDYPLAYPGYWFTVGSTKYAYYILGPGGGYYADYFTYGASRLLSNDGSGYLTNDSATRLPALPSSPVFGAGERLQGADSAVGDLDGDGEADLVLAGTPIVYGTISYTKVGSYGTYLRQSFTYSAGTRVLLNSGGTLAYPSNAMPALTYTKGPKGTVVREDWGGDAVALGDLDGDGDEDLLVARARPGYYYKFNAGAGYYYTYFDFATRLLRNGGSGTFTNSSSTMPASYALTHPSSFDYGQADCLALGDLDGDGDLDAVLGRNQAYYWYDKATSAYRLDTAIRILRNNGAGTFTDATSSFLADSSWRTGSSSTILSAASVRIGDLDGDSSMDLVVAGPIYSVYDNAGSGYGYFGIVPAGFRTGTRILLNDGSGSLVDVTSSWMPAAVNGDHHQADEALLGDLDGDGDLDLVLASGYYPDAYGVTTGHNRPVRVFENK
;
A
#
# COMPACT_ATOMS: atom_id res chain seq x y z
N MET A 1 -53.76 38.33 -60.72
CA MET A 1 -53.09 37.02 -60.85
C MET A 1 -53.97 36.02 -60.13
N GLY A 2 -54.76 35.15 -60.75
CA GLY A 2 -54.64 34.53 -62.06
C GLY A 2 -54.31 33.05 -61.84
N LEU A 3 -55.31 32.18 -62.12
CA LEU A 3 -55.30 30.71 -62.21
C LEU A 3 -55.75 29.95 -60.95
N GLY A 4 -56.96 29.38 -61.05
CA GLY A 4 -57.70 28.71 -59.97
C GLY A 4 -57.68 27.18 -60.02
N PRO A 5 -58.56 26.51 -59.26
CA PRO A 5 -58.70 25.06 -59.31
C PRO A 5 -59.78 24.68 -60.33
N ARG A 6 -59.36 24.08 -61.45
CA ARG A 6 -60.27 23.39 -62.37
C ARG A 6 -60.80 22.12 -61.69
N ARG A 7 -62.12 22.02 -61.63
CA ARG A 7 -62.84 20.74 -61.49
C ARG A 7 -62.37 19.80 -62.60
N ILE A 8 -61.86 18.63 -62.24
CA ILE A 8 -61.70 17.50 -63.15
C ILE A 8 -62.87 16.54 -62.87
N PRO A 9 -63.68 16.19 -63.88
CA PRO A 9 -64.75 15.22 -63.74
C PRO A 9 -64.20 13.80 -63.59
N ALA A 10 -64.91 12.99 -62.80
CA ALA A 10 -64.73 11.56 -62.70
C ALA A 10 -64.86 10.89 -64.08
N SER A 11 -63.74 10.42 -64.63
CA SER A 11 -63.65 9.33 -65.62
C SER A 11 -62.22 9.29 -66.19
N ILE A 12 -61.38 8.45 -65.60
CA ILE A 12 -60.36 7.60 -66.21
C ILE A 12 -59.85 6.74 -65.05
N ALA A 13 -60.63 5.70 -64.70
CA ALA A 13 -60.10 4.55 -64.02
C ALA A 13 -59.50 3.66 -65.11
N LEU A 14 -58.25 3.96 -65.52
CA LEU A 14 -57.46 2.96 -66.21
C LEU A 14 -57.07 1.95 -65.15
N ALA A 15 -57.69 0.77 -65.23
CA ALA A 15 -57.41 -0.40 -64.42
C ALA A 15 -55.95 -0.82 -64.58
N ALA A 16 -55.09 -0.31 -63.71
CA ALA A 16 -53.93 -1.02 -63.22
C ALA A 16 -54.24 -1.30 -61.75
N GLY A 17 -54.96 -2.40 -61.51
CA GLY A 17 -55.11 -2.95 -60.17
C GLY A 17 -53.70 -3.24 -59.66
N VAL A 18 -53.23 -2.41 -58.73
CA VAL A 18 -52.09 -2.74 -57.89
C VAL A 18 -52.55 -3.95 -57.10
N LEU A 19 -52.03 -5.12 -57.51
CA LEU A 19 -52.12 -6.38 -56.82
C LEU A 19 -51.53 -6.14 -55.41
N LEU A 20 -52.38 -6.00 -54.40
CA LEU A 20 -51.97 -6.06 -53.00
C LEU A 20 -51.63 -7.53 -52.73
N LEU A 21 -50.44 -7.94 -53.17
CA LEU A 21 -49.86 -9.23 -52.81
C LEU A 21 -49.77 -9.27 -51.28
N ALA A 22 -50.53 -10.17 -50.65
CA ALA A 22 -50.25 -10.62 -49.30
C ALA A 22 -48.75 -11.01 -49.21
N PRO A 23 -48.03 -10.66 -48.13
CA PRO A 23 -46.59 -10.86 -48.05
C PRO A 23 -46.17 -12.33 -48.28
N ALA A 24 -44.91 -12.44 -48.70
CA ALA A 24 -44.30 -13.51 -49.48
C ALA A 24 -44.24 -14.88 -48.79
N LEU A 25 -45.35 -15.63 -48.80
CA LEU A 25 -45.22 -17.08 -48.83
C LEU A 25 -44.71 -17.48 -50.23
N PRO A 26 -43.67 -18.33 -50.34
CA PRO A 26 -43.24 -18.88 -51.62
C PRO A 26 -44.43 -19.50 -52.37
N ALA A 27 -44.42 -19.43 -53.71
CA ALA A 27 -45.52 -20.00 -54.51
C ALA A 27 -45.82 -21.46 -54.13
N ALA A 28 -44.79 -22.24 -53.79
CA ALA A 28 -44.93 -23.63 -53.33
C ALA A 28 -45.81 -23.84 -52.08
N ASN A 29 -46.08 -22.79 -51.31
CA ASN A 29 -46.95 -22.82 -50.12
C ASN A 29 -48.36 -22.29 -50.39
N ARG A 30 -48.71 -21.95 -51.64
CA ARG A 30 -50.03 -21.44 -52.03
C ARG A 30 -50.61 -22.20 -53.22
N GLY A 31 -51.68 -22.94 -52.96
CA GLY A 31 -52.54 -23.50 -54.00
C GLY A 31 -52.36 -24.99 -54.31
N VAL A 32 -53.28 -25.51 -55.12
CA VAL A 32 -53.36 -26.95 -55.42
C VAL A 32 -52.57 -27.30 -56.69
N PRO A 33 -51.74 -28.36 -56.69
CA PRO A 33 -51.04 -28.81 -57.89
C PRO A 33 -51.99 -29.23 -59.03
N LEU A 34 -51.77 -28.68 -60.22
CA LEU A 34 -52.48 -29.00 -61.46
C LEU A 34 -51.52 -29.47 -62.56
N ALA A 35 -51.93 -30.51 -63.27
CA ALA A 35 -51.25 -31.00 -64.46
C ALA A 35 -51.73 -30.31 -65.74
N SER A 36 -50.96 -30.46 -66.82
CA SER A 36 -51.41 -29.98 -68.13
C SER A 36 -52.70 -30.67 -68.58
N GLY A 37 -53.74 -29.86 -68.79
CA GLY A 37 -55.05 -30.29 -69.28
C GLY A 37 -56.04 -30.55 -68.15
N ASP A 38 -55.60 -30.54 -66.89
CA ASP A 38 -56.50 -30.64 -65.75
C ASP A 38 -57.49 -29.48 -65.73
N ARG A 39 -58.63 -29.75 -65.13
CA ARG A 39 -59.65 -28.75 -64.86
C ARG A 39 -59.69 -28.50 -63.37
N ALA A 40 -59.76 -27.24 -62.99
CA ALA A 40 -60.10 -26.86 -61.63
C ALA A 40 -61.43 -26.12 -61.65
N THR A 41 -62.30 -26.42 -60.70
CA THR A 41 -63.56 -25.72 -60.49
C THR A 41 -63.56 -25.16 -59.08
N ALA A 42 -63.69 -23.86 -58.95
CA ALA A 42 -63.72 -23.18 -57.67
C ALA A 42 -64.59 -21.92 -57.78
N SER A 43 -64.70 -21.16 -56.71
CA SER A 43 -65.43 -19.91 -56.67
C SER A 43 -64.59 -18.85 -55.99
N VAL A 44 -64.57 -17.67 -56.60
CA VAL A 44 -64.12 -16.47 -55.90
C VAL A 44 -65.27 -16.07 -54.98
N ASP A 45 -65.13 -16.30 -53.67
CA ASP A 45 -66.19 -16.25 -52.68
C ASP A 45 -66.36 -14.85 -52.06
N ALA A 46 -65.30 -14.04 -52.03
CA ALA A 46 -65.32 -12.67 -51.52
C ALA A 46 -64.56 -11.66 -52.41
N PRO A 47 -64.89 -10.35 -52.37
CA PRO A 47 -64.09 -9.33 -53.04
C PRO A 47 -62.66 -9.32 -52.50
N GLY A 48 -61.67 -9.66 -53.34
CA GLY A 48 -60.26 -9.75 -52.97
C GLY A 48 -59.74 -11.17 -52.73
N ASP A 49 -60.63 -12.17 -52.77
CA ASP A 49 -60.27 -13.60 -52.79
C ASP A 49 -59.45 -13.94 -54.06
N GLU A 50 -58.38 -14.71 -53.86
CA GLU A 50 -57.44 -15.16 -54.86
C GLU A 50 -57.17 -16.68 -54.77
N ASP A 51 -57.92 -17.44 -55.55
CA ASP A 51 -57.66 -18.87 -55.72
C ASP A 51 -56.36 -19.11 -56.49
N SER A 52 -55.45 -19.89 -55.89
CA SER A 52 -54.15 -20.20 -56.47
C SER A 52 -54.02 -21.67 -56.86
N PHE A 53 -53.41 -21.93 -58.01
CA PHE A 53 -53.14 -23.28 -58.51
C PHE A 53 -51.70 -23.41 -59.00
N LEU A 54 -51.03 -24.50 -58.64
CA LEU A 54 -49.61 -24.69 -58.95
C LEU A 54 -49.42 -25.53 -60.20
N VAL A 55 -48.56 -25.05 -61.11
CA VAL A 55 -48.20 -25.78 -62.33
C VAL A 55 -46.69 -25.91 -62.41
N SER A 56 -46.22 -27.15 -62.31
CA SER A 56 -44.80 -27.48 -62.46
C SER A 56 -44.33 -27.35 -63.90
N LEU A 57 -43.30 -26.53 -64.13
CA LEU A 57 -42.73 -26.30 -65.46
C LEU A 57 -41.21 -26.42 -65.44
N ALA A 58 -40.68 -26.96 -66.53
CA ALA A 58 -39.26 -26.86 -66.84
C ALA A 58 -38.98 -25.61 -67.68
N LYS A 59 -37.77 -25.07 -67.54
CA LYS A 59 -37.25 -23.92 -68.28
C LYS A 59 -37.41 -24.12 -69.79
N GLY A 60 -38.04 -23.15 -70.43
CA GLY A 60 -38.40 -23.16 -71.86
C GLY A 60 -39.73 -23.84 -72.18
N GLY A 61 -40.43 -24.43 -71.20
CA GLY A 61 -41.80 -24.92 -71.33
C GLY A 61 -42.80 -23.77 -71.40
N GLY A 62 -43.93 -23.96 -72.08
CA GLY A 62 -44.97 -22.93 -72.23
C GLY A 62 -46.19 -23.19 -71.36
N LEU A 63 -46.67 -22.19 -70.62
CA LEU A 63 -47.90 -22.21 -69.84
C LEU A 63 -48.97 -21.32 -70.47
N SER A 64 -50.14 -21.88 -70.71
CA SER A 64 -51.34 -21.12 -71.07
C SER A 64 -52.49 -21.58 -70.18
N ALA A 65 -53.41 -20.69 -69.89
CA ALA A 65 -54.57 -20.97 -69.07
C ALA A 65 -55.83 -20.45 -69.76
N LYS A 66 -56.93 -21.18 -69.60
CA LYS A 66 -58.25 -20.79 -70.05
C LYS A 66 -59.17 -20.79 -68.84
N LEU A 67 -59.85 -19.68 -68.65
CA LEU A 67 -60.75 -19.48 -67.55
C LEU A 67 -62.15 -19.20 -68.09
N LYS A 68 -63.16 -19.81 -67.49
CA LYS A 68 -64.56 -19.68 -67.89
C LYS A 68 -65.42 -19.55 -66.64
N ALA A 69 -66.18 -18.47 -66.54
CA ALA A 69 -67.21 -18.35 -65.52
C ALA A 69 -68.25 -19.46 -65.69
N ALA A 70 -68.73 -20.01 -64.58
CA ALA A 70 -69.81 -20.98 -64.58
C ALA A 70 -71.08 -20.37 -65.21
N GLN A 71 -71.95 -21.21 -65.76
CA GLN A 71 -73.18 -20.73 -66.38
C GLN A 71 -74.04 -19.98 -65.37
N GLY A 72 -74.31 -18.69 -65.61
CA GLY A 72 -75.08 -17.82 -64.70
C GLY A 72 -74.24 -17.08 -63.65
N SER A 73 -72.92 -17.33 -63.58
CA SER A 73 -72.02 -16.63 -62.66
C SER A 73 -71.83 -15.16 -63.09
N PRO A 74 -71.97 -14.18 -62.18
CA PRO A 74 -71.72 -12.77 -62.46
C PRO A 74 -70.21 -12.44 -62.48
N LEU A 75 -69.34 -13.42 -62.22
CA LEU A 75 -67.90 -13.26 -62.19
C LEU A 75 -67.38 -12.72 -63.54
N LEU A 76 -66.65 -11.61 -63.49
CA LEU A 76 -65.78 -11.16 -64.57
C LEU A 76 -64.35 -11.61 -64.24
N PRO A 77 -63.91 -12.80 -64.71
CA PRO A 77 -62.65 -13.35 -64.27
C PRO A 77 -61.45 -12.49 -64.65
N SER A 78 -60.44 -12.45 -63.77
CA SER A 78 -59.07 -12.06 -64.05
C SER A 78 -58.13 -13.24 -63.81
N ILE A 79 -56.97 -13.21 -64.46
CA ILE A 79 -55.94 -14.24 -64.30
C ILE A 79 -54.58 -13.59 -64.13
N GLY A 80 -53.85 -14.03 -63.11
CA GLY A 80 -52.45 -13.73 -62.86
C GLY A 80 -51.59 -14.98 -63.04
N LEU A 81 -50.32 -14.79 -63.37
CA LEU A 81 -49.31 -15.84 -63.34
C LEU A 81 -48.15 -15.38 -62.46
N LEU A 82 -47.75 -16.20 -61.49
CA LEU A 82 -46.59 -15.94 -60.63
C LEU A 82 -45.44 -16.91 -60.97
N ARG A 83 -44.21 -16.42 -60.84
CA ARG A 83 -42.98 -17.22 -60.88
C ARG A 83 -42.82 -18.03 -59.58
N PRO A 84 -41.89 -19.01 -59.54
CA PRO A 84 -41.59 -19.77 -58.32
C PRO A 84 -41.19 -18.91 -57.11
N ASP A 85 -40.59 -17.74 -57.35
CA ASP A 85 -40.23 -16.75 -56.31
C ASP A 85 -41.41 -15.86 -55.87
N GLY A 86 -42.63 -16.14 -56.35
CA GLY A 86 -43.83 -15.36 -56.06
C GLY A 86 -43.99 -14.08 -56.91
N SER A 87 -43.00 -13.73 -57.75
CA SER A 87 -43.08 -12.50 -58.55
C SER A 87 -44.06 -12.63 -59.71
N ALA A 88 -44.88 -11.58 -59.92
CA ALA A 88 -45.86 -11.55 -61.01
C ALA A 88 -45.21 -11.56 -62.40
N ILE A 89 -45.79 -12.31 -63.32
CA ILE A 89 -45.44 -12.31 -64.75
C ILE A 89 -46.39 -11.33 -65.47
N PRO A 90 -45.87 -10.26 -66.10
CA PRO A 90 -46.70 -9.34 -66.86
C PRO A 90 -47.41 -10.06 -68.02
N LEU A 91 -48.73 -9.86 -68.14
CA LEU A 91 -49.58 -10.52 -69.16
C LEU A 91 -50.07 -9.56 -70.27
N ASP A 92 -49.46 -8.38 -70.40
CA ASP A 92 -49.87 -7.34 -71.34
C ASP A 92 -49.89 -7.86 -72.79
N GLY A 93 -51.05 -7.75 -73.45
CA GLY A 93 -51.25 -8.23 -74.83
C GLY A 93 -51.24 -9.75 -75.01
N LEU A 94 -51.11 -10.52 -73.91
CA LEU A 94 -51.11 -11.99 -73.91
C LEU A 94 -52.46 -12.59 -73.50
N VAL A 95 -53.36 -11.80 -72.88
CA VAL A 95 -54.72 -12.23 -72.51
C VAL A 95 -55.73 -11.90 -73.62
N LYS A 96 -56.54 -12.88 -74.02
CA LYS A 96 -57.67 -12.71 -74.94
C LYS A 96 -58.97 -12.89 -74.16
N GLY A 97 -59.92 -11.96 -74.36
CA GLY A 97 -61.24 -12.04 -73.71
C GLY A 97 -61.34 -11.32 -72.36
N LEU A 98 -60.47 -10.35 -72.08
CA LEU A 98 -60.59 -9.46 -70.92
C LEU A 98 -62.00 -8.85 -70.82
N GLY A 99 -62.56 -8.84 -69.60
CA GLY A 99 -63.90 -8.31 -69.31
C GLY A 99 -65.05 -9.16 -69.87
N LYS A 100 -64.81 -10.41 -70.26
CA LYS A 100 -65.84 -11.36 -70.72
C LYS A 100 -65.95 -12.55 -69.77
N PRO A 101 -67.09 -13.29 -69.77
CA PRO A 101 -67.26 -14.51 -68.97
C PRO A 101 -66.28 -15.66 -69.32
N SER A 102 -65.42 -15.49 -70.31
CA SER A 102 -64.33 -16.42 -70.59
C SER A 102 -63.12 -15.68 -71.16
N LEU A 103 -61.95 -16.01 -70.63
CA LEU A 103 -60.66 -15.51 -71.08
C LEU A 103 -59.66 -16.64 -71.28
N SER A 104 -58.59 -16.35 -72.02
CA SER A 104 -57.48 -17.28 -72.22
C SER A 104 -56.17 -16.55 -72.41
N THR A 105 -55.08 -17.10 -71.91
CA THR A 105 -53.72 -16.57 -72.11
C THR A 105 -53.02 -17.25 -73.28
N LYS A 106 -52.21 -16.49 -74.03
CA LYS A 106 -51.21 -17.06 -74.95
C LYS A 106 -50.13 -17.78 -74.12
N PRO A 107 -49.46 -18.82 -74.68
CA PRO A 107 -48.41 -19.53 -73.95
C PRO A 107 -47.27 -18.61 -73.52
N VAL A 108 -47.00 -18.55 -72.22
CA VAL A 108 -45.88 -17.85 -71.58
C VAL A 108 -44.75 -18.86 -71.35
N LEU A 109 -43.53 -18.54 -71.76
CA LEU A 109 -42.38 -19.44 -71.59
C LEU A 109 -41.77 -19.32 -70.19
N ALA A 110 -41.55 -20.45 -69.52
CA ALA A 110 -40.89 -20.52 -68.23
C ALA A 110 -39.40 -20.15 -68.36
N GLY A 111 -38.94 -19.12 -67.63
CA GLY A 111 -37.54 -18.70 -67.62
C GLY A 111 -36.63 -19.54 -66.70
N VAL A 112 -37.23 -20.27 -65.77
CA VAL A 112 -36.61 -21.12 -64.74
C VAL A 112 -37.39 -22.42 -64.60
N ASP A 113 -36.76 -23.44 -64.03
CA ASP A 113 -37.45 -24.65 -63.57
C ASP A 113 -38.16 -24.34 -62.24
N GLY A 114 -39.36 -24.86 -62.02
CA GLY A 114 -40.06 -24.73 -60.75
C GLY A 114 -41.59 -24.70 -60.87
N GLU A 115 -42.25 -24.42 -59.74
CA GLU A 115 -43.70 -24.29 -59.65
C GLU A 115 -44.13 -22.86 -59.95
N PHE A 116 -45.05 -22.71 -60.91
CA PHE A 116 -45.65 -21.43 -61.26
C PHE A 116 -47.07 -21.41 -60.75
N ALA A 117 -47.49 -20.32 -60.11
CA ALA A 117 -48.86 -20.19 -59.66
C ALA A 117 -49.72 -19.54 -60.74
N VAL A 118 -50.88 -20.13 -61.02
CA VAL A 118 -51.98 -19.51 -61.73
C VAL A 118 -52.94 -18.98 -60.68
N VAL A 119 -53.06 -17.66 -60.61
CA VAL A 119 -53.92 -16.97 -59.65
C VAL A 119 -55.19 -16.55 -60.37
N VAL A 120 -56.34 -16.94 -59.85
CA VAL A 120 -57.65 -16.57 -60.35
C VAL A 120 -58.30 -15.62 -59.37
N SER A 121 -58.82 -14.51 -59.89
CA SER A 121 -59.50 -13.50 -59.08
C SER A 121 -60.69 -12.90 -59.84
N GLY A 122 -61.56 -12.21 -59.11
CA GLY A 122 -62.67 -11.45 -59.68
C GLY A 122 -62.25 -10.02 -60.06
N SER A 123 -62.43 -9.64 -61.33
CA SER A 123 -62.23 -8.24 -61.72
C SER A 123 -63.36 -7.36 -61.16
N GLY A 124 -62.98 -6.18 -60.65
CA GLY A 124 -63.92 -5.22 -60.08
C GLY A 124 -64.64 -5.69 -58.81
N GLY A 125 -64.09 -6.67 -58.07
CA GLY A 125 -64.67 -7.17 -56.83
C GLY A 125 -65.88 -8.10 -57.01
N THR A 126 -66.05 -8.68 -58.21
CA THR A 126 -67.12 -9.63 -58.49
C THR A 126 -66.78 -11.03 -57.95
N THR A 127 -67.76 -11.72 -57.38
CA THR A 127 -67.64 -13.09 -56.86
C THR A 127 -68.39 -14.08 -57.76
N GLY A 128 -68.04 -15.36 -57.69
CA GLY A 128 -68.77 -16.43 -58.37
C GLY A 128 -67.91 -17.59 -58.86
N ALA A 129 -68.58 -18.68 -59.22
CA ALA A 129 -67.94 -19.91 -59.65
C ALA A 129 -67.32 -19.83 -61.05
N TYR A 130 -66.22 -20.56 -61.25
CA TYR A 130 -65.50 -20.68 -62.51
C TYR A 130 -64.92 -22.08 -62.73
N GLU A 131 -64.51 -22.32 -63.98
CA GLU A 131 -63.74 -23.47 -64.42
C GLU A 131 -62.43 -22.97 -65.04
N LEU A 132 -61.30 -23.34 -64.43
CA LEU A 132 -59.95 -23.12 -64.93
C LEU A 132 -59.48 -24.38 -65.67
N THR A 133 -58.86 -24.21 -66.82
CA THR A 133 -58.11 -25.26 -67.51
C THR A 133 -56.73 -24.74 -67.82
N VAL A 134 -55.70 -25.38 -67.28
CA VAL A 134 -54.31 -25.04 -67.58
C VAL A 134 -53.76 -25.96 -68.66
N LYS A 135 -52.86 -25.43 -69.49
CA LYS A 135 -52.14 -26.20 -70.51
C LYS A 135 -50.67 -25.85 -70.41
N ALA A 136 -49.92 -26.79 -69.86
CA ALA A 136 -48.47 -26.76 -69.83
C ALA A 136 -47.90 -27.56 -71.01
N THR A 137 -46.87 -27.02 -71.63
CA THR A 137 -46.16 -27.68 -72.73
C THR A 137 -44.71 -27.81 -72.36
N ALA A 138 -44.16 -29.01 -72.56
CA ALA A 138 -42.73 -29.23 -72.42
C ALA A 138 -41.93 -28.31 -73.37
N PRO A 139 -40.66 -28.00 -73.05
CA PRO A 139 -39.82 -27.17 -73.91
C PRO A 139 -39.83 -27.66 -75.37
N LYS A 140 -40.17 -26.77 -76.31
CA LYS A 140 -40.24 -27.13 -77.73
C LYS A 140 -38.83 -27.27 -78.30
N GLY A 141 -38.40 -28.51 -78.58
CA GLY A 141 -37.16 -28.78 -79.30
C GLY A 141 -36.36 -29.93 -78.70
N THR A 142 -35.12 -30.08 -79.16
CA THR A 142 -34.11 -30.93 -78.51
C THR A 142 -33.26 -30.00 -77.63
N ILE A 143 -33.15 -30.30 -76.34
CA ILE A 143 -32.19 -29.67 -75.42
C ILE A 143 -30.81 -30.14 -75.87
N LYS A 144 -29.96 -29.25 -76.40
CA LYS A 144 -28.67 -29.63 -76.99
C LYS A 144 -27.50 -29.41 -76.05
N GLY A 145 -26.47 -30.25 -76.19
CA GLY A 145 -25.12 -30.00 -75.72
C GLY A 145 -24.95 -29.94 -74.20
N ARG A 146 -25.83 -30.58 -73.42
CA ARG A 146 -25.72 -30.55 -71.95
C ARG A 146 -24.69 -31.58 -71.48
N VAL A 147 -23.82 -31.20 -70.55
CA VAL A 147 -22.73 -32.05 -70.06
C VAL A 147 -23.15 -32.74 -68.75
N VAL A 148 -23.18 -34.07 -68.77
CA VAL A 148 -23.28 -34.92 -67.58
C VAL A 148 -21.88 -35.04 -66.96
N PRO A 149 -21.66 -34.61 -65.71
CA PRO A 149 -20.34 -34.61 -65.10
C PRO A 149 -19.84 -36.03 -64.79
N ALA A 150 -18.51 -36.19 -64.72
CA ALA A 150 -17.82 -37.47 -64.51
C ALA A 150 -18.21 -38.24 -63.24
N SER A 151 -18.53 -37.53 -62.16
CA SER A 151 -18.87 -38.07 -60.83
C SER A 151 -20.26 -37.64 -60.35
N GLY A 152 -21.13 -37.23 -61.27
CA GLY A 152 -22.45 -36.72 -60.91
C GLY A 152 -23.51 -37.05 -61.95
N THR A 153 -24.72 -36.56 -61.67
CA THR A 153 -25.88 -36.75 -62.52
C THR A 153 -26.32 -35.43 -63.13
N LEU A 154 -27.03 -35.50 -64.23
CA LEU A 154 -27.69 -34.34 -64.83
C LEU A 154 -29.18 -34.64 -65.00
N ASP A 155 -29.98 -33.70 -64.53
CA ASP A 155 -31.43 -33.77 -64.64
C ASP A 155 -31.94 -33.00 -65.85
N PHE A 156 -32.84 -33.63 -66.58
CA PHE A 156 -33.64 -33.02 -67.64
C PHE A 156 -35.08 -32.92 -67.13
N PRO A 157 -35.44 -31.80 -66.45
CA PRO A 157 -36.75 -31.66 -65.83
C PRO A 157 -37.87 -31.51 -66.87
N PHE A 158 -39.07 -31.95 -66.51
CA PHE A 158 -40.31 -31.78 -67.25
C PHE A 158 -41.52 -31.88 -66.32
N GLY A 159 -42.58 -31.10 -66.59
CA GLY A 159 -43.84 -31.22 -65.84
C GLY A 159 -44.59 -32.50 -66.24
N GLY A 160 -45.15 -33.20 -65.26
CA GLY A 160 -45.86 -34.46 -65.45
C GLY A 160 -46.99 -34.69 -64.45
N THR A 161 -47.76 -35.75 -64.68
CA THR A 161 -48.85 -36.22 -63.81
C THR A 161 -49.00 -37.72 -63.95
N ASP A 162 -49.59 -38.36 -62.93
CA ASP A 162 -49.93 -39.78 -62.95
C ASP A 162 -50.69 -40.16 -64.23
N GLY A 163 -50.27 -41.26 -64.86
CA GLY A 163 -50.91 -41.77 -66.08
C GLY A 163 -50.49 -41.03 -67.35
N ALA A 164 -49.70 -39.95 -67.28
CA ALA A 164 -49.13 -39.33 -68.47
C ALA A 164 -48.10 -40.26 -69.14
N VAL A 165 -48.10 -40.29 -70.46
CA VAL A 165 -47.20 -41.14 -71.25
C VAL A 165 -46.04 -40.31 -71.79
N VAL A 166 -44.82 -40.69 -71.43
CA VAL A 166 -43.58 -40.00 -71.78
C VAL A 166 -42.80 -40.79 -72.83
N SER A 167 -42.21 -40.06 -73.77
CA SER A 167 -41.20 -40.56 -74.69
C SER A 167 -39.90 -39.78 -74.49
N VAL A 168 -38.82 -40.50 -74.22
CA VAL A 168 -37.49 -39.97 -73.92
C VAL A 168 -36.54 -40.38 -75.03
N GLN A 169 -35.77 -39.41 -75.53
CA GLN A 169 -34.65 -39.64 -76.43
C GLN A 169 -33.44 -38.88 -75.93
N LEU A 170 -32.36 -39.59 -75.61
CA LEU A 170 -31.06 -39.01 -75.25
C LEU A 170 -30.05 -39.40 -76.33
N LYS A 171 -29.35 -38.42 -76.92
CA LYS A 171 -28.29 -38.66 -77.90
C LYS A 171 -26.96 -38.22 -77.30
N GLU A 172 -26.07 -39.18 -77.11
CA GLU A 172 -24.69 -38.99 -76.68
C GLU A 172 -23.90 -38.37 -77.84
N THR A 173 -23.39 -37.15 -77.65
CA THR A 173 -22.70 -36.38 -78.69
C THR A 173 -21.18 -36.32 -78.49
N ALA A 174 -20.68 -36.48 -77.26
CA ALA A 174 -19.26 -36.61 -76.92
C ALA A 174 -19.06 -37.25 -75.53
N GLY A 175 -17.88 -37.81 -75.23
CA GLY A 175 -17.46 -38.14 -73.85
C GLY A 175 -17.74 -39.56 -73.33
N GLY A 176 -18.19 -40.50 -74.16
CA GLY A 176 -18.45 -41.89 -73.76
C GLY A 176 -19.95 -42.19 -73.51
N PRO A 177 -20.31 -43.42 -73.10
CA PRO A 177 -21.71 -43.80 -72.90
C PRO A 177 -22.25 -43.36 -71.52
N LEU A 178 -23.56 -43.16 -71.43
CA LEU A 178 -24.26 -43.07 -70.14
C LEU A 178 -24.28 -44.44 -69.44
N SER A 179 -24.13 -44.45 -68.12
CA SER A 179 -24.14 -45.64 -67.25
C SER A 179 -25.54 -46.01 -66.77
N SER A 180 -26.33 -45.02 -66.37
CA SER A 180 -27.72 -45.20 -65.94
C SER A 180 -28.58 -44.02 -66.34
N VAL A 181 -29.84 -44.30 -66.60
CA VAL A 181 -30.88 -43.28 -66.79
C VAL A 181 -32.07 -43.67 -65.92
N VAL A 182 -32.50 -42.75 -65.06
CA VAL A 182 -33.63 -42.94 -64.15
C VAL A 182 -34.65 -41.83 -64.35
N LEU A 183 -35.90 -42.13 -64.03
CA LEU A 183 -36.96 -41.14 -63.85
C LEU A 183 -36.91 -40.69 -62.39
N VAL A 184 -36.91 -39.39 -62.15
CA VAL A 184 -37.07 -38.79 -60.83
C VAL A 184 -38.52 -38.33 -60.72
N GLU A 185 -39.22 -38.79 -59.68
CA GLU A 185 -40.59 -38.40 -59.35
C GLU A 185 -40.62 -37.11 -58.50
N PRO A 186 -41.78 -36.43 -58.36
CA PRO A 186 -41.89 -35.16 -57.63
C PRO A 186 -41.47 -35.21 -56.16
N ASP A 187 -41.61 -36.37 -55.51
CA ASP A 187 -41.17 -36.62 -54.13
C ASP A 187 -39.65 -36.85 -54.00
N GLY A 188 -38.93 -36.83 -55.13
CA GLY A 188 -37.49 -37.06 -55.22
C GLY A 188 -37.10 -38.53 -55.35
N SER A 189 -38.05 -39.47 -55.31
CA SER A 189 -37.78 -40.89 -55.54
C SER A 189 -37.35 -41.14 -56.99
N THR A 190 -36.63 -42.24 -57.22
CA THR A 190 -36.10 -42.55 -58.55
C THR A 190 -36.47 -43.94 -59.03
N LEU A 191 -36.93 -44.04 -60.27
CA LEU A 191 -37.29 -45.29 -60.94
C LEU A 191 -36.35 -45.55 -62.13
N PRO A 192 -35.78 -46.76 -62.28
CA PRO A 192 -34.90 -47.07 -63.40
C PRO A 192 -35.67 -47.05 -64.73
N LEU A 193 -35.12 -46.36 -65.74
CA LEU A 193 -35.70 -46.32 -67.09
C LEU A 193 -34.98 -47.31 -68.01
N THR A 194 -35.73 -48.29 -68.52
CA THR A 194 -35.22 -49.20 -69.55
C THR A 194 -35.30 -48.51 -70.92
N LEU A 195 -34.17 -48.00 -71.41
CA LEU A 195 -34.08 -47.36 -72.72
C LEU A 195 -33.35 -48.26 -73.73
N VAL A 196 -33.87 -48.32 -74.96
CA VAL A 196 -33.23 -49.06 -76.05
C VAL A 196 -32.12 -48.21 -76.66
N ARG A 197 -30.88 -48.70 -76.60
CA ARG A 197 -29.73 -48.04 -77.23
C ARG A 197 -29.62 -48.41 -78.71
N LYS A 198 -29.54 -47.40 -79.58
CA LYS A 198 -29.25 -47.53 -81.02
C LYS A 198 -28.13 -46.56 -81.39
N LYS A 199 -26.92 -47.10 -81.65
CA LYS A 199 -25.68 -46.32 -81.80
C LYS A 199 -25.50 -45.41 -80.57
N THR A 200 -25.37 -44.10 -80.79
CA THR A 200 -25.19 -43.09 -79.74
C THR A 200 -26.52 -42.50 -79.25
N THR A 201 -27.66 -43.17 -79.45
CA THR A 201 -28.98 -42.66 -79.04
C THR A 201 -29.73 -43.70 -78.20
N LEU A 202 -30.12 -43.32 -76.99
CA LEU A 202 -31.02 -44.04 -76.12
C LEU A 202 -32.46 -43.56 -76.35
N LYS A 203 -33.40 -44.48 -76.53
CA LYS A 203 -34.82 -44.16 -76.73
C LYS A 203 -35.73 -45.04 -75.87
N GLY A 204 -36.74 -44.42 -75.29
CA GLY A 204 -37.86 -45.08 -74.62
C GLY A 204 -39.15 -44.37 -75.00
N SER A 205 -40.21 -45.13 -75.23
CA SER A 205 -41.55 -44.61 -75.51
C SER A 205 -42.58 -45.43 -74.76
N GLY A 206 -43.68 -44.82 -74.34
CA GLY A 206 -44.71 -45.52 -73.58
C GLY A 206 -44.45 -45.56 -72.08
N ILE A 207 -43.57 -44.70 -71.55
CA ILE A 207 -43.27 -44.63 -70.13
C ILE A 207 -44.45 -43.97 -69.43
N VAL A 208 -45.19 -44.70 -68.60
CA VAL A 208 -46.31 -44.16 -67.83
C VAL A 208 -45.75 -43.60 -66.52
N LEU A 209 -46.07 -42.36 -66.19
CA LEU A 209 -45.67 -41.75 -64.92
C LEU A 209 -46.56 -42.25 -63.78
N GLY A 210 -45.94 -42.51 -62.63
CA GLY A 210 -46.56 -42.57 -61.31
C GLY A 210 -45.87 -41.56 -60.39
N GLY A 211 -46.40 -41.31 -59.20
CA GLY A 211 -45.77 -40.42 -58.20
C GLY A 211 -46.41 -39.03 -58.05
N GLY A 212 -47.59 -38.80 -58.62
CA GLY A 212 -48.40 -37.60 -58.41
C GLY A 212 -48.24 -36.50 -59.47
N VAL A 213 -48.81 -35.34 -59.20
CA VAL A 213 -48.69 -34.14 -60.04
C VAL A 213 -47.44 -33.38 -59.60
N GLY A 214 -46.52 -33.06 -60.53
CA GLY A 214 -45.33 -32.28 -60.16
C GLY A 214 -44.24 -32.21 -61.22
N LEU A 215 -43.05 -31.80 -60.80
CA LEU A 215 -41.87 -31.69 -61.66
C LEU A 215 -41.10 -33.01 -61.64
N TYR A 216 -41.14 -33.73 -62.75
CA TYR A 216 -40.37 -34.95 -62.96
C TYR A 216 -39.02 -34.61 -63.61
N ALA A 217 -38.05 -35.52 -63.56
CA ALA A 217 -36.83 -35.39 -64.35
C ALA A 217 -36.36 -36.70 -64.96
N VAL A 218 -35.78 -36.65 -66.16
CA VAL A 218 -34.93 -37.74 -66.64
C VAL A 218 -33.52 -37.46 -66.13
N ARG A 219 -33.04 -38.27 -65.19
CA ARG A 219 -31.70 -38.14 -64.62
C ARG A 219 -30.74 -39.09 -65.33
N ALA A 220 -29.65 -38.55 -65.86
CA ALA A 220 -28.62 -39.31 -66.56
C ALA A 220 -27.29 -39.28 -65.78
N ALA A 221 -26.57 -40.41 -65.76
CA ALA A 221 -25.23 -40.54 -65.18
C ALA A 221 -24.21 -41.00 -66.23
N ALA A 222 -22.98 -40.50 -66.15
CA ALA A 222 -21.88 -40.90 -67.04
C ALA A 222 -21.26 -42.25 -66.62
N ALA A 223 -20.78 -43.04 -67.58
CA ALA A 223 -20.02 -44.26 -67.29
C ALA A 223 -18.52 -43.97 -67.22
N GLY A 224 -17.90 -44.26 -66.08
CA GLY A 224 -16.44 -44.30 -65.93
C GLY A 224 -15.73 -42.94 -66.04
N GLY A 225 -15.75 -42.14 -64.96
CA GLY A 225 -14.78 -41.08 -64.66
C GLY A 225 -14.65 -39.90 -65.64
N GLY A 226 -15.32 -39.90 -66.79
CA GLY A 226 -15.34 -38.83 -67.78
C GLY A 226 -16.74 -38.21 -67.96
N SER A 227 -16.81 -36.94 -68.35
CA SER A 227 -18.08 -36.26 -68.60
C SER A 227 -18.68 -36.61 -69.97
N VAL A 228 -20.01 -36.78 -70.06
CA VAL A 228 -20.72 -37.13 -71.30
C VAL A 228 -21.60 -35.96 -71.75
N THR A 229 -21.46 -35.51 -72.99
CA THR A 229 -22.34 -34.49 -73.59
C THR A 229 -23.56 -35.16 -74.24
N VAL A 230 -24.76 -34.67 -73.92
CA VAL A 230 -26.04 -35.27 -74.31
C VAL A 230 -26.99 -34.22 -74.89
N ASP A 231 -27.64 -34.58 -76.00
CA ASP A 231 -28.82 -33.92 -76.54
C ASP A 231 -30.09 -34.67 -76.05
N ALA A 232 -30.97 -34.02 -75.30
CA ALA A 232 -32.20 -34.61 -74.76
C ALA A 232 -33.46 -34.12 -75.48
N LYS A 233 -34.38 -35.03 -75.78
CA LYS A 233 -35.70 -34.73 -76.32
C LYS A 233 -36.75 -35.52 -75.55
N ILE A 234 -37.57 -34.81 -74.79
CA ILE A 234 -38.62 -35.37 -73.94
C ILE A 234 -39.97 -34.92 -74.50
N LYS A 235 -40.88 -35.86 -74.71
CA LYS A 235 -42.27 -35.59 -75.10
C LYS A 235 -43.20 -36.19 -74.06
N VAL A 236 -44.05 -35.36 -73.49
CA VAL A 236 -45.09 -35.77 -72.55
C VAL A 236 -46.44 -35.70 -73.27
N LYS A 237 -47.21 -36.78 -73.20
CA LYS A 237 -48.59 -36.84 -73.70
C LYS A 237 -49.51 -37.24 -72.55
N VAL A 238 -50.37 -36.32 -72.15
CA VAL A 238 -51.43 -36.60 -71.16
C VAL A 238 -52.66 -37.13 -71.91
N GLY A 239 -53.11 -38.34 -71.57
CA GLY A 239 -54.35 -38.92 -72.08
C GLY A 239 -55.58 -38.30 -71.40
N LYS A 240 -56.77 -38.41 -72.00
CA LYS A 240 -58.00 -37.88 -71.40
C LYS A 240 -58.30 -38.50 -70.02
N ASP A 241 -57.91 -39.75 -69.83
CA ASP A 241 -58.16 -40.52 -68.60
C ASP A 241 -57.19 -40.17 -67.45
N ALA A 242 -56.13 -39.41 -67.74
CA ALA A 242 -55.17 -38.90 -66.76
C ALA A 242 -55.50 -37.46 -66.30
N LEU A 243 -56.59 -36.86 -66.82
CA LEU A 243 -57.03 -35.52 -66.45
C LEU A 243 -57.89 -35.57 -65.19
N ARG A 244 -57.63 -34.67 -64.25
CA ARG A 244 -58.39 -34.54 -63.00
C ARG A 244 -59.30 -33.31 -63.03
N THR A 245 -60.38 -33.38 -62.26
CA THR A 245 -61.15 -32.20 -61.84
C THR A 245 -60.86 -31.94 -60.38
N VAL A 246 -60.24 -30.80 -60.08
CA VAL A 246 -59.90 -30.36 -58.72
C VAL A 246 -60.91 -29.34 -58.25
N ALA A 247 -61.45 -29.50 -57.04
CA ALA A 247 -62.30 -28.51 -56.39
C ALA A 247 -61.61 -27.96 -55.15
N LEU A 248 -61.62 -26.64 -54.98
CA LEU A 248 -61.13 -25.97 -53.77
C LEU A 248 -62.22 -25.95 -52.69
N GLY A 249 -61.81 -25.99 -51.42
CA GLY A 249 -62.69 -25.81 -50.26
C GLY A 249 -63.02 -24.34 -50.02
N ALA A 250 -63.51 -24.00 -48.82
CA ALA A 250 -63.68 -22.60 -48.43
C ALA A 250 -62.34 -21.99 -47.99
N GLU A 251 -62.07 -20.75 -48.40
CA GLU A 251 -60.89 -19.99 -47.99
C GLU A 251 -60.90 -19.76 -46.46
N PRO A 252 -59.75 -19.91 -45.76
CA PRO A 252 -59.67 -19.51 -44.36
C PRO A 252 -59.70 -17.98 -44.26
N ILE A 253 -60.67 -17.42 -43.53
CA ILE A 253 -60.83 -15.98 -43.31
C ILE A 253 -60.68 -15.71 -41.81
N PRO A 254 -59.47 -15.45 -41.29
CA PRO A 254 -59.30 -15.11 -39.89
C PRO A 254 -59.84 -13.70 -39.61
N SER A 255 -60.66 -13.57 -38.57
CA SER A 255 -61.26 -12.31 -38.13
C SER A 255 -60.47 -11.63 -37.01
N GLY A 256 -59.55 -12.34 -36.35
CA GLY A 256 -58.63 -11.80 -35.35
C GLY A 256 -57.95 -12.89 -34.52
N PHE A 257 -57.03 -12.49 -33.66
CA PHE A 257 -56.32 -13.39 -32.74
C PHE A 257 -56.16 -12.74 -31.36
N ALA A 258 -56.07 -13.58 -30.33
CA ALA A 258 -55.83 -13.14 -28.96
C ALA A 258 -55.01 -14.17 -28.17
N PRO A 259 -54.06 -13.71 -27.32
CA PRO A 259 -53.64 -12.32 -27.13
C PRO A 259 -52.87 -11.76 -28.33
N GLY A 260 -52.81 -10.43 -28.47
CA GLY A 260 -52.09 -9.74 -29.54
C GLY A 260 -50.59 -9.52 -29.30
N THR A 261 -50.13 -9.83 -28.08
CA THR A 261 -48.72 -9.78 -27.68
C THR A 261 -48.42 -11.02 -26.82
N GLY A 262 -47.16 -11.46 -26.82
CA GLY A 262 -46.78 -12.63 -26.03
C GLY A 262 -45.30 -12.98 -26.13
N ILE A 263 -44.94 -14.10 -25.52
CA ILE A 263 -43.60 -14.69 -25.51
C ILE A 263 -43.61 -16.04 -26.24
N ASP A 264 -42.42 -16.58 -26.49
CA ASP A 264 -42.26 -17.91 -27.08
C ASP A 264 -43.01 -18.96 -26.23
N GLY A 265 -43.89 -19.73 -26.87
CA GLY A 265 -44.67 -20.77 -26.19
C GLY A 265 -46.04 -20.32 -25.67
N ASP A 266 -46.42 -19.05 -25.83
CA ASP A 266 -47.75 -18.60 -25.44
C ASP A 266 -48.85 -19.20 -26.33
N ALA A 267 -49.96 -19.57 -25.71
CA ALA A 267 -51.15 -20.01 -26.43
C ALA A 267 -51.85 -18.82 -27.09
N VAL A 268 -52.12 -18.93 -28.40
CA VAL A 268 -52.82 -17.92 -29.20
C VAL A 268 -54.05 -18.56 -29.83
N ALA A 269 -55.21 -17.97 -29.58
CA ALA A 269 -56.46 -18.33 -30.24
C ALA A 269 -56.67 -17.47 -31.48
N VAL A 270 -57.05 -18.09 -32.59
CA VAL A 270 -57.39 -17.42 -33.85
C VAL A 270 -58.86 -17.68 -34.16
N ALA A 271 -59.64 -16.61 -34.30
CA ALA A 271 -61.04 -16.65 -34.68
C ALA A 271 -61.19 -16.37 -36.17
N GLY A 272 -62.23 -16.91 -36.81
CA GLY A 272 -62.45 -16.71 -38.24
C GLY A 272 -63.58 -17.57 -38.80
N THR A 273 -63.50 -17.86 -40.09
CA THR A 273 -64.33 -18.84 -40.80
C THR A 273 -63.49 -19.63 -41.79
N GLY A 274 -63.93 -20.82 -42.20
CA GLY A 274 -63.27 -21.60 -43.25
C GLY A 274 -62.04 -22.37 -42.78
N PHE A 275 -61.84 -22.56 -41.47
CA PHE A 275 -60.73 -23.37 -40.97
C PHE A 275 -61.00 -24.87 -41.18
N VAL A 276 -59.98 -25.59 -41.65
CA VAL A 276 -60.07 -27.02 -41.97
C VAL A 276 -59.06 -27.80 -41.15
N GLU A 277 -59.44 -29.01 -40.71
CA GLU A 277 -58.54 -29.92 -40.00
C GLU A 277 -57.21 -30.11 -40.73
N GLY A 278 -56.09 -29.94 -40.03
CA GLY A 278 -54.75 -29.91 -40.62
C GLY A 278 -54.27 -28.53 -41.08
N ALA A 279 -55.01 -27.46 -40.77
CA ALA A 279 -54.53 -26.08 -40.98
C ALA A 279 -53.22 -25.82 -40.23
N ARG A 280 -52.40 -24.94 -40.80
CA ARG A 280 -51.13 -24.46 -40.27
C ARG A 280 -51.24 -22.97 -39.99
N VAL A 281 -50.55 -22.48 -38.96
CA VAL A 281 -50.55 -21.06 -38.60
C VAL A 281 -49.11 -20.55 -38.66
N PHE A 282 -48.90 -19.36 -39.21
CA PHE A 282 -47.59 -18.73 -39.32
C PHE A 282 -47.60 -17.37 -38.62
N PHE A 283 -46.53 -17.09 -37.87
CA PHE A 283 -46.23 -15.79 -37.28
C PHE A 283 -45.04 -15.21 -38.06
N GLY A 284 -45.32 -14.32 -39.01
CA GLY A 284 -44.35 -13.93 -40.04
C GLY A 284 -43.96 -15.13 -40.91
N GLU A 285 -42.66 -15.45 -40.96
CA GLU A 285 -42.14 -16.60 -41.72
C GLU A 285 -42.07 -17.90 -40.90
N VAL A 286 -42.36 -17.84 -39.59
CA VAL A 286 -42.18 -18.98 -38.67
C VAL A 286 -43.50 -19.68 -38.42
N GLU A 287 -43.53 -21.00 -38.64
CA GLU A 287 -44.70 -21.82 -38.39
C GLU A 287 -44.93 -22.05 -36.88
N ALA A 288 -46.17 -21.84 -36.44
CA ALA A 288 -46.63 -22.11 -35.09
C ALA A 288 -46.63 -23.61 -34.79
N THR A 289 -46.52 -23.96 -33.51
CA THR A 289 -46.64 -25.36 -33.07
C THR A 289 -47.97 -25.59 -32.37
N GLY A 290 -48.39 -26.84 -32.21
CA GLY A 290 -49.60 -27.18 -31.47
C GLY A 290 -50.88 -26.57 -32.05
N VAL A 291 -50.97 -26.49 -33.38
CA VAL A 291 -52.18 -26.01 -34.06
C VAL A 291 -53.29 -27.05 -33.89
N VAL A 292 -54.41 -26.63 -33.29
CA VAL A 292 -55.61 -27.43 -33.09
C VAL A 292 -56.79 -26.66 -33.66
N VAL A 293 -57.46 -27.23 -34.65
CA VAL A 293 -58.68 -26.63 -35.23
C VAL A 293 -59.87 -27.10 -34.40
N ASP A 294 -60.41 -26.20 -33.57
CA ASP A 294 -61.54 -26.52 -32.70
C ASP A 294 -62.86 -26.60 -33.48
N SER A 295 -62.99 -25.75 -34.50
CA SER A 295 -64.13 -25.74 -35.41
C SER A 295 -63.79 -24.99 -36.70
N ALA A 296 -64.72 -24.97 -37.66
CA ALA A 296 -64.58 -24.15 -38.87
C ALA A 296 -64.45 -22.64 -38.60
N THR A 297 -64.63 -22.19 -37.35
CA THR A 297 -64.56 -20.77 -36.96
C THR A 297 -63.55 -20.46 -35.86
N SER A 298 -62.82 -21.45 -35.35
CA SER A 298 -61.85 -21.27 -34.26
C SER A 298 -60.71 -22.28 -34.37
N LEU A 299 -59.49 -21.82 -34.15
CA LEU A 299 -58.33 -22.67 -33.93
C LEU A 299 -57.45 -22.09 -32.81
N SER A 300 -56.68 -22.94 -32.17
CA SER A 300 -55.64 -22.56 -31.20
C SER A 300 -54.28 -22.98 -31.72
N CYS A 301 -53.24 -22.24 -31.33
CA CYS A 301 -51.86 -22.55 -31.68
C CYS A 301 -50.92 -22.02 -30.59
N THR A 302 -49.67 -22.45 -30.63
CA THR A 302 -48.60 -21.99 -29.75
C THR A 302 -47.66 -21.10 -30.54
N ALA A 303 -47.50 -19.85 -30.08
CA ALA A 303 -46.62 -18.86 -30.69
C ALA A 303 -45.20 -19.45 -30.81
N PRO A 304 -44.61 -19.48 -32.03
CA PRO A 304 -43.35 -20.15 -32.25
C PRO A 304 -42.19 -19.37 -31.65
N ARG A 305 -41.11 -20.10 -31.37
CA ARG A 305 -39.84 -19.48 -30.98
C ARG A 305 -39.27 -18.70 -32.16
N SER A 306 -39.28 -17.37 -32.09
CA SER A 306 -38.60 -16.57 -33.11
C SER A 306 -37.09 -16.61 -32.87
N ALA A 307 -36.42 -17.57 -33.51
CA ALA A 307 -34.97 -17.56 -33.62
C ALA A 307 -34.56 -16.49 -34.64
N GLY A 308 -34.49 -15.23 -34.22
CA GLY A 308 -33.79 -14.18 -34.98
C GLY A 308 -34.52 -12.86 -35.22
N SER A 309 -35.77 -12.67 -34.79
CA SER A 309 -36.35 -11.31 -34.78
C SER A 309 -35.99 -10.61 -33.48
N ASP A 310 -35.29 -9.48 -33.57
CA ASP A 310 -35.10 -8.56 -32.45
C ASP A 310 -36.40 -8.39 -31.68
N ALA A 311 -36.34 -8.70 -30.39
CA ALA A 311 -37.43 -8.54 -29.45
C ALA A 311 -38.13 -7.17 -29.62
N GLY A 312 -39.38 -7.20 -30.09
CA GLY A 312 -40.21 -6.03 -30.34
C GLY A 312 -40.83 -5.96 -31.74
N ALA A 313 -40.42 -6.80 -32.69
CA ALA A 313 -40.98 -6.84 -34.04
C ALA A 313 -42.45 -7.31 -34.02
N ALA A 314 -43.31 -6.55 -34.69
CA ALA A 314 -44.70 -6.91 -34.94
C ALA A 314 -44.77 -7.77 -36.20
N VAL A 315 -45.31 -8.99 -36.09
CA VAL A 315 -45.42 -9.96 -37.18
C VAL A 315 -46.87 -10.23 -37.54
N GLU A 316 -47.16 -10.49 -38.82
CA GLU A 316 -48.50 -10.88 -39.25
C GLU A 316 -48.81 -12.33 -38.86
N VAL A 317 -50.09 -12.65 -38.66
CA VAL A 317 -50.56 -14.02 -38.38
C VAL A 317 -51.34 -14.53 -39.59
N VAL A 318 -50.88 -15.64 -40.21
CA VAL A 318 -51.49 -16.22 -41.42
C VAL A 318 -51.93 -17.64 -41.15
N VAL A 319 -53.16 -17.99 -41.54
CA VAL A 319 -53.70 -19.35 -41.49
C VAL A 319 -53.65 -19.96 -42.90
N LEU A 320 -53.10 -21.16 -43.03
CA LEU A 320 -52.98 -21.92 -44.27
C LEU A 320 -53.72 -23.26 -44.12
N ASN A 321 -54.74 -23.48 -44.94
CA ASN A 321 -55.48 -24.74 -44.99
C ASN A 321 -54.72 -25.81 -45.80
N PRO A 322 -55.02 -27.11 -45.61
CA PRO A 322 -54.40 -28.21 -46.35
C PRO A 322 -54.60 -28.17 -47.87
N ASP A 323 -55.66 -27.51 -48.34
CA ASP A 323 -55.92 -27.29 -49.77
C ASP A 323 -55.11 -26.12 -50.36
N GLY A 324 -54.21 -25.53 -49.57
CA GLY A 324 -53.29 -24.49 -50.00
C GLY A 324 -53.89 -23.08 -50.03
N GLN A 325 -55.14 -22.91 -49.58
CA GLN A 325 -55.76 -21.60 -49.39
C GLN A 325 -55.26 -20.94 -48.10
N ALA A 326 -55.04 -19.63 -48.11
CA ALA A 326 -54.44 -18.92 -46.99
C ALA A 326 -55.08 -17.55 -46.75
N GLY A 327 -55.31 -17.21 -45.49
CA GLY A 327 -55.85 -15.91 -45.08
C GLY A 327 -55.02 -15.29 -43.97
N ALA A 328 -54.82 -13.97 -44.06
CA ALA A 328 -54.15 -13.19 -43.04
C ALA A 328 -55.14 -12.66 -42.01
N ALA A 329 -54.81 -12.81 -40.73
CA ALA A 329 -55.59 -12.21 -39.66
C ALA A 329 -55.35 -10.69 -39.58
N PRO A 330 -56.37 -9.88 -39.29
CA PRO A 330 -56.19 -8.45 -39.12
C PRO A 330 -55.33 -8.15 -37.89
N GLY A 331 -54.31 -7.29 -38.06
CA GLY A 331 -53.40 -6.85 -37.01
C GLY A 331 -52.01 -7.51 -37.09
N THR A 332 -51.20 -7.30 -36.05
CA THR A 332 -49.87 -7.92 -35.92
C THR A 332 -49.66 -8.42 -34.50
N PHE A 333 -49.01 -9.56 -34.35
CA PHE A 333 -48.60 -10.13 -33.07
C PHE A 333 -47.24 -9.57 -32.66
N GLN A 334 -47.10 -9.06 -31.43
CA GLN A 334 -45.84 -8.50 -30.95
C GLN A 334 -45.14 -9.42 -29.95
N PHE A 335 -43.93 -9.85 -30.28
CA PHE A 335 -43.08 -10.62 -29.36
C PHE A 335 -42.45 -9.73 -28.28
N LEU A 336 -42.67 -10.05 -27.01
CA LEU A 336 -42.13 -9.33 -25.86
C LEU A 336 -40.70 -9.81 -25.53
N GLY A 337 -39.74 -8.88 -25.56
CA GLY A 337 -38.35 -9.16 -25.18
C GLY A 337 -38.11 -9.35 -23.69
N ILE A 338 -37.03 -10.07 -23.38
CA ILE A 338 -36.42 -10.07 -22.04
C ILE A 338 -35.80 -8.69 -21.73
N PRO A 339 -35.73 -8.30 -20.45
CA PRO A 339 -34.96 -7.13 -20.04
C PRO A 339 -33.50 -7.21 -20.48
N SER A 340 -32.85 -6.07 -20.70
CA SER A 340 -31.40 -6.01 -20.90
C SER A 340 -30.79 -5.01 -19.92
N LEU A 341 -29.73 -5.39 -19.22
CA LEU A 341 -29.01 -4.51 -18.30
C LEU A 341 -27.72 -4.05 -18.97
N ALA A 342 -27.48 -2.74 -18.98
CA ALA A 342 -26.29 -2.13 -19.56
C ALA A 342 -25.26 -1.74 -18.49
N SER A 343 -25.71 -1.09 -17.40
CA SER A 343 -24.83 -0.61 -16.34
C SER A 343 -25.59 -0.33 -15.04
N ALA A 344 -24.85 -0.16 -13.94
CA ALA A 344 -25.36 0.36 -12.68
C ALA A 344 -24.43 1.47 -12.18
N SER A 345 -24.99 2.57 -11.69
CA SER A 345 -24.22 3.72 -11.20
C SER A 345 -24.85 4.35 -9.96
N PRO A 346 -24.06 4.71 -8.93
CA PRO A 346 -22.60 4.51 -8.83
C PRO A 346 -22.22 3.02 -8.69
N ALA A 347 -21.13 2.59 -9.34
CA ALA A 347 -20.72 1.19 -9.33
C ALA A 347 -19.99 0.77 -8.03
N PHE A 348 -19.30 1.70 -7.37
CA PHE A 348 -18.59 1.47 -6.11
C PHE A 348 -19.44 1.88 -4.92
N GLN A 349 -19.49 1.03 -3.89
CA GLN A 349 -20.35 1.20 -2.73
C GLN A 349 -19.59 0.97 -1.42
N PRO A 350 -19.89 1.74 -0.36
CA PRO A 350 -19.39 1.43 0.98
C PRO A 350 -20.08 0.19 1.53
N LEU A 351 -19.45 -0.51 2.49
CA LEU A 351 -20.03 -1.72 3.11
C LEU A 351 -21.39 -1.47 3.78
N GLY A 352 -21.63 -0.26 4.29
CA GLY A 352 -22.90 0.14 4.87
C GLY A 352 -24.02 0.40 3.85
N GLY A 353 -23.71 0.47 2.54
CA GLY A 353 -24.66 0.84 1.50
C GLY A 353 -25.13 2.31 1.64
N GLY A 354 -26.37 2.57 1.25
CA GLY A 354 -27.04 3.87 1.41
C GLY A 354 -27.09 4.74 0.15
N SER A 355 -26.25 4.47 -0.86
CA SER A 355 -26.30 5.21 -2.13
C SER A 355 -27.54 4.84 -2.95
N THR A 356 -28.11 5.83 -3.63
CA THR A 356 -29.12 5.58 -4.67
C THR A 356 -28.44 5.09 -5.94
N ILE A 357 -28.75 3.87 -6.34
CA ILE A 357 -28.25 3.21 -7.55
C ILE A 357 -29.25 3.41 -8.67
N THR A 358 -28.74 3.73 -9.86
CA THR A 358 -29.48 3.72 -11.12
C THR A 358 -28.97 2.59 -12.01
N VAL A 359 -29.83 1.62 -12.30
CA VAL A 359 -29.59 0.56 -13.28
C VAL A 359 -30.11 1.01 -14.63
N SER A 360 -29.24 1.11 -15.62
CA SER A 360 -29.58 1.48 -17.00
C SER A 360 -29.73 0.24 -17.86
N GLY A 361 -30.69 0.24 -18.77
CA GLY A 361 -30.99 -0.90 -19.61
C GLY A 361 -32.10 -0.63 -20.62
N ALA A 362 -32.83 -1.68 -20.98
CA ALA A 362 -34.00 -1.58 -21.84
C ALA A 362 -35.03 -2.67 -21.51
N ARG A 363 -36.28 -2.42 -21.93
CA ARG A 363 -37.42 -3.34 -21.79
C ARG A 363 -37.78 -3.66 -20.34
N PHE A 364 -37.51 -2.75 -19.41
CA PHE A 364 -38.03 -2.85 -18.05
C PHE A 364 -39.54 -2.56 -18.03
N ARG A 365 -40.28 -3.33 -17.24
CA ARG A 365 -41.74 -3.28 -17.13
C ARG A 365 -42.16 -3.35 -15.67
N SER A 366 -43.37 -2.89 -15.38
CA SER A 366 -43.96 -3.00 -14.05
C SER A 366 -44.16 -4.47 -13.68
N GLY A 367 -43.97 -4.84 -12.41
CA GLY A 367 -44.07 -6.24 -11.96
C GLY A 367 -42.75 -7.01 -12.00
N PHE A 368 -41.64 -6.33 -12.30
CA PHE A 368 -40.30 -6.90 -12.17
C PHE A 368 -39.93 -7.20 -10.71
N SER A 369 -38.98 -8.10 -10.51
CA SER A 369 -38.25 -8.27 -9.26
C SER A 369 -36.75 -8.04 -9.49
N LEU A 370 -36.07 -7.43 -8.51
CA LEU A 370 -34.63 -7.19 -8.55
C LEU A 370 -33.95 -7.92 -7.41
N THR A 371 -32.83 -8.58 -7.70
CA THR A 371 -31.92 -9.12 -6.69
C THR A 371 -30.53 -8.54 -6.84
N LEU A 372 -29.84 -8.38 -5.72
CA LEU A 372 -28.46 -7.93 -5.62
C LEU A 372 -27.64 -9.01 -4.91
N GLY A 373 -26.72 -9.63 -5.64
CA GLY A 373 -25.95 -10.77 -5.14
C GLY A 373 -26.83 -11.93 -4.65
N GLY A 374 -27.99 -12.13 -5.30
CA GLY A 374 -28.99 -13.13 -4.92
C GLY A 374 -29.98 -12.69 -3.83
N THR A 375 -29.77 -11.54 -3.17
CA THR A 375 -30.70 -11.02 -2.14
C THR A 375 -31.76 -10.12 -2.77
N PRO A 376 -33.07 -10.32 -2.51
CA PRO A 376 -34.12 -9.46 -3.03
C PRO A 376 -34.00 -8.00 -2.59
N VAL A 377 -34.26 -7.07 -3.51
CA VAL A 377 -34.32 -5.62 -3.25
C VAL A 377 -35.76 -5.13 -3.49
N PRO A 378 -36.67 -5.27 -2.52
CA PRO A 378 -38.09 -4.96 -2.71
C PRO A 378 -38.35 -3.46 -2.87
N SER A 379 -37.39 -2.60 -2.49
CA SER A 379 -37.48 -1.14 -2.64
C SER A 379 -37.11 -0.64 -4.05
N ALA A 380 -36.82 -1.53 -5.00
CA ALA A 380 -36.47 -1.14 -6.36
C ALA A 380 -37.67 -0.52 -7.10
N LEU A 381 -37.45 0.63 -7.72
CA LEU A 381 -38.46 1.43 -8.41
C LEU A 381 -38.18 1.46 -9.90
N LEU A 382 -39.20 1.15 -10.71
CA LEU A 382 -39.15 1.39 -12.15
C LEU A 382 -39.31 2.88 -12.42
N VAL A 383 -38.31 3.50 -13.03
CA VAL A 383 -38.39 4.90 -13.47
C VAL A 383 -39.02 4.98 -14.86
N ASN A 384 -38.51 4.17 -15.79
CA ASN A 384 -39.02 4.01 -17.15
C ASN A 384 -38.49 2.70 -17.75
N SER A 385 -38.84 2.40 -19.01
CA SER A 385 -38.44 1.16 -19.67
C SER A 385 -36.93 0.98 -19.86
N GLY A 386 -36.11 2.00 -19.60
CA GLY A 386 -34.65 1.92 -19.62
C GLY A 386 -33.96 2.21 -18.28
N SER A 387 -34.70 2.42 -17.19
CA SER A 387 -34.11 2.76 -15.89
C SER A 387 -34.87 2.20 -14.69
N ILE A 388 -34.12 1.59 -13.76
CA ILE A 388 -34.58 1.17 -12.43
C ILE A 388 -33.70 1.86 -11.38
N THR A 389 -34.27 2.28 -10.26
CA THR A 389 -33.51 2.84 -9.13
C THR A 389 -33.76 2.08 -7.84
N PHE A 390 -32.76 2.02 -6.96
CA PHE A 390 -32.90 1.45 -5.60
C PHE A 390 -31.83 1.99 -4.67
N THR A 391 -32.03 1.90 -3.35
CA THR A 391 -30.98 2.21 -2.37
C THR A 391 -30.13 0.97 -2.10
N ALA A 392 -28.83 1.06 -2.30
CA ALA A 392 -27.89 -0.03 -2.04
C ALA A 392 -27.99 -0.48 -0.57
N PRO A 393 -28.31 -1.75 -0.28
CA PRO A 393 -28.29 -2.25 1.09
C PRO A 393 -26.85 -2.42 1.59
N ALA A 394 -26.67 -2.57 2.90
CA ALA A 394 -25.40 -2.97 3.48
C ALA A 394 -25.01 -4.38 3.01
N ARG A 395 -23.73 -4.60 2.70
CA ARG A 395 -23.20 -5.87 2.22
C ARG A 395 -21.72 -6.01 2.55
N ALA A 396 -21.28 -7.27 2.71
CA ALA A 396 -19.86 -7.60 2.81
C ALA A 396 -19.09 -7.21 1.53
N GLU A 397 -17.77 -7.09 1.68
CA GLU A 397 -16.86 -6.70 0.60
C GLU A 397 -16.95 -7.66 -0.60
N GLY A 398 -16.87 -7.11 -1.81
CA GLY A 398 -16.86 -7.86 -3.06
C GLY A 398 -17.94 -7.46 -4.05
N ILE A 399 -17.97 -8.18 -5.18
CA ILE A 399 -18.87 -7.89 -6.30
C ILE A 399 -20.27 -8.46 -6.00
N ALA A 400 -21.28 -7.66 -6.29
CA ALA A 400 -22.69 -8.00 -6.21
C ALA A 400 -23.31 -7.92 -7.61
N ALA A 401 -23.65 -9.06 -8.20
CA ALA A 401 -24.38 -9.08 -9.46
C ALA A 401 -25.79 -8.51 -9.28
N ILE A 402 -26.29 -7.75 -10.25
CA ILE A 402 -27.68 -7.30 -10.28
C ILE A 402 -28.44 -8.21 -11.23
N ALA A 403 -29.54 -8.80 -10.79
CA ALA A 403 -30.44 -9.55 -11.65
C ALA A 403 -31.83 -8.95 -11.61
N VAL A 404 -32.40 -8.70 -12.78
CA VAL A 404 -33.78 -8.22 -12.97
C VAL A 404 -34.56 -9.33 -13.64
N THR A 405 -35.61 -9.78 -12.97
CA THR A 405 -36.55 -10.77 -13.47
C THR A 405 -37.85 -10.06 -13.83
N ASP A 406 -38.31 -10.25 -15.06
CA ASP A 406 -39.58 -9.68 -15.51
C ASP A 406 -40.80 -10.40 -14.92
N GLU A 407 -41.98 -9.85 -15.18
CA GLU A 407 -43.27 -10.38 -14.72
C GLU A 407 -43.60 -11.79 -15.26
N PHE A 408 -42.84 -12.25 -16.27
CA PHE A 408 -42.97 -13.56 -16.91
C PHE A 408 -41.91 -14.56 -16.41
N GLY A 409 -41.10 -14.19 -15.40
CA GLY A 409 -40.09 -15.05 -14.81
C GLY A 409 -38.78 -15.14 -15.59
N ARG A 410 -38.52 -14.25 -16.55
CA ARG A 410 -37.29 -14.24 -17.35
C ARG A 410 -36.29 -13.27 -16.77
N THR A 411 -35.06 -13.73 -16.56
CA THR A 411 -34.02 -12.98 -15.84
C THR A 411 -32.91 -12.49 -16.75
N ALA A 412 -32.54 -11.22 -16.59
CA ALA A 412 -31.31 -10.65 -17.13
C ALA A 412 -30.38 -10.26 -15.99
N THR A 413 -29.08 -10.54 -16.16
CA THR A 413 -28.08 -10.35 -15.10
C THR A 413 -26.97 -9.42 -15.57
N LEU A 414 -26.57 -8.49 -14.71
CA LEU A 414 -25.35 -7.71 -14.80
C LEU A 414 -24.34 -8.30 -13.79
N PRO A 415 -23.41 -9.18 -14.22
CA PRO A 415 -22.53 -9.93 -13.32
C PRO A 415 -21.63 -9.03 -12.47
N LEU A 416 -21.19 -7.90 -13.03
CA LEU A 416 -20.39 -6.86 -12.38
C LEU A 416 -21.29 -5.67 -11.98
N GLY A 417 -22.34 -5.94 -11.20
CA GLY A 417 -23.36 -4.96 -10.85
C GLY A 417 -22.81 -3.83 -9.97
N LEU A 418 -22.53 -4.13 -8.70
CA LEU A 418 -21.95 -3.21 -7.73
C LEU A 418 -20.71 -3.82 -7.08
N GLN A 419 -19.70 -3.01 -6.78
CA GLN A 419 -18.51 -3.41 -6.02
C GLN A 419 -18.54 -2.76 -4.64
N TYR A 420 -18.69 -3.57 -3.60
CA TYR A 420 -18.63 -3.12 -2.21
C TYR A 420 -17.17 -3.14 -1.74
N THR A 421 -16.70 -2.03 -1.17
CA THR A 421 -15.31 -1.89 -0.68
C THR A 421 -15.28 -1.44 0.79
N GLY A 422 -14.30 -1.96 1.54
CA GLY A 422 -14.02 -1.48 2.91
C GLY A 422 -13.46 -0.06 2.94
N GLY A 423 -13.58 0.59 4.09
CA GLY A 423 -12.94 1.87 4.37
C GLY A 423 -11.43 1.72 4.63
N PRO A 424 -10.72 2.84 4.86
CA PRO A 424 -9.30 2.79 5.18
C PRO A 424 -9.08 2.03 6.49
N THR A 425 -7.95 1.34 6.60
CA THR A 425 -7.44 0.81 7.87
C THR A 425 -6.12 1.50 8.19
N LEU A 426 -5.82 1.63 9.46
CA LEU A 426 -4.62 2.30 9.95
C LEU A 426 -3.84 1.31 10.82
N ALA A 427 -2.53 1.22 10.61
CA ALA A 427 -1.67 0.21 11.24
C ALA A 427 -0.58 0.83 12.11
N ALA A 428 0.21 1.76 11.57
CA ALA A 428 1.30 2.41 12.30
C ALA A 428 1.60 3.81 11.74
N ALA A 429 2.29 4.62 12.54
CA ALA A 429 2.84 5.92 12.16
C ALA A 429 4.36 5.86 12.27
N THR A 430 5.06 6.61 11.42
CA THR A 430 6.52 6.72 11.49
C THR A 430 6.99 8.11 11.05
N PRO A 431 7.70 8.86 11.92
CA PRO A 431 7.73 8.61 13.38
C PRO A 431 6.32 8.69 13.98
N ASP A 432 6.12 8.14 15.17
CA ASP A 432 4.87 8.24 15.94
C ASP A 432 4.90 9.39 16.96
N SER A 433 6.06 9.96 17.25
CA SER A 433 6.23 11.21 18.00
C SER A 433 6.69 12.37 17.11
N ALA A 434 6.55 13.59 17.64
CA ALA A 434 7.20 14.79 17.13
C ALA A 434 7.14 15.94 18.15
N SER A 435 7.94 16.97 17.95
CA SER A 435 7.90 18.22 18.70
C SER A 435 6.48 18.83 18.76
N PHE A 436 6.10 19.37 19.92
CA PHE A 436 4.83 20.10 20.10
C PHE A 436 4.69 21.33 19.19
N THR A 437 5.82 21.84 18.68
CA THR A 437 5.87 22.92 17.70
C THR A 437 5.42 22.49 16.29
N GLY A 438 5.35 21.19 16.02
CA GLY A 438 4.89 20.60 14.76
C GLY A 438 5.87 20.78 13.59
N GLY A 439 5.41 20.44 12.39
CA GLY A 439 6.17 20.58 11.14
C GLY A 439 6.88 19.30 10.67
N ARG A 440 7.26 18.42 11.60
CA ARG A 440 7.84 17.10 11.28
C ARG A 440 6.90 16.29 10.41
N ALA A 441 7.43 15.67 9.37
CA ALA A 441 6.61 14.85 8.50
C ALA A 441 6.38 13.45 9.08
N ILE A 442 5.12 13.05 9.16
CA ILE A 442 4.64 11.77 9.66
C ILE A 442 4.13 10.94 8.50
N THR A 443 4.53 9.67 8.43
CA THR A 443 4.03 8.69 7.46
C THR A 443 3.12 7.70 8.15
N LEU A 444 1.87 7.62 7.73
CA LEU A 444 0.94 6.59 8.17
C LEU A 444 1.01 5.39 7.23
N THR A 445 0.99 4.20 7.79
CA THR A 445 0.86 2.93 7.07
C THR A 445 -0.49 2.27 7.37
N GLY A 446 -1.05 1.60 6.38
CA GLY A 446 -2.38 1.01 6.50
C GLY A 446 -2.84 0.35 5.21
N THR A 447 -4.16 0.31 4.99
CA THR A 447 -4.72 -0.20 3.72
C THR A 447 -5.86 0.67 3.22
N ARG A 448 -6.12 0.59 1.91
CA ARG A 448 -7.22 1.28 1.22
C ARG A 448 -7.18 2.80 1.38
N PHE A 449 -5.98 3.40 1.46
CA PHE A 449 -5.82 4.84 1.30
C PHE A 449 -6.12 5.22 -0.16
N ARG A 450 -6.90 6.27 -0.33
CA ARG A 450 -7.36 6.75 -1.64
C ARG A 450 -6.99 8.21 -1.78
N ALA A 451 -6.98 8.71 -3.01
CA ALA A 451 -6.54 10.09 -3.28
C ALA A 451 -7.31 11.17 -2.47
N ALA A 452 -8.54 10.88 -2.06
CA ALA A 452 -9.39 11.76 -1.26
C ALA A 452 -9.46 11.39 0.24
N THR A 453 -8.57 10.51 0.73
CA THR A 453 -8.46 10.21 2.17
C THR A 453 -8.03 11.46 2.93
N ARG A 454 -8.84 11.84 3.92
CA ARG A 454 -8.62 12.96 4.83
C ARG A 454 -8.09 12.43 6.15
N VAL A 455 -7.15 13.16 6.74
CA VAL A 455 -6.51 12.82 8.01
C VAL A 455 -6.91 13.87 9.04
N PHE A 456 -7.30 13.41 10.22
CA PHE A 456 -7.59 14.25 11.38
C PHE A 456 -6.67 13.79 12.51
N VAL A 457 -6.00 14.72 13.16
CA VAL A 457 -5.09 14.49 14.29
C VAL A 457 -5.59 15.29 15.47
N GLY A 458 -5.87 14.64 16.60
CA GLY A 458 -6.47 15.29 17.77
C GLY A 458 -7.80 15.99 17.47
N GLY A 459 -8.57 15.45 16.51
CA GLY A 459 -9.84 16.01 16.04
C GLY A 459 -9.74 17.16 15.03
N ALA A 460 -8.55 17.71 14.76
CA ALA A 460 -8.34 18.74 13.75
C ALA A 460 -7.92 18.13 12.42
N GLU A 461 -8.51 18.61 11.32
CA GLU A 461 -8.12 18.15 9.97
C GLU A 461 -6.73 18.66 9.60
N VAL A 462 -5.88 17.78 9.09
CA VAL A 462 -4.55 18.12 8.62
C VAL A 462 -4.56 18.37 7.11
N THR A 463 -3.97 19.49 6.69
CA THR A 463 -3.81 19.83 5.27
C THR A 463 -2.45 20.49 5.02
N PRO A 464 -1.70 20.12 3.95
CA PRO A 464 -2.01 19.08 2.98
C PRO A 464 -1.71 17.65 3.47
N VAL A 465 -2.39 16.66 2.90
CA VAL A 465 -2.07 15.23 3.03
C VAL A 465 -1.64 14.72 1.66
N THR A 466 -0.53 13.97 1.61
CA THR A 466 0.00 13.35 0.40
C THR A 466 -0.18 11.84 0.50
N VAL A 467 -1.12 11.28 -0.25
CA VAL A 467 -1.30 9.83 -0.34
C VAL A 467 -0.28 9.27 -1.33
N LEU A 468 0.67 8.46 -0.84
CA LEU A 468 1.78 7.92 -1.62
C LEU A 468 1.37 6.62 -2.34
N SER A 469 0.56 5.79 -1.68
CA SER A 469 0.03 4.53 -2.21
C SER A 469 -1.27 4.15 -1.50
N SER A 470 -1.86 3.02 -1.86
CA SER A 470 -3.01 2.47 -1.12
C SER A 470 -2.69 2.01 0.30
N THR A 471 -1.41 2.01 0.69
CA THR A 471 -0.93 1.56 2.00
C THR A 471 -0.07 2.58 2.74
N SER A 472 0.20 3.74 2.15
CA SER A 472 1.04 4.78 2.75
C SER A 472 0.54 6.18 2.40
N LEU A 473 0.42 7.04 3.40
CA LEU A 473 0.15 8.47 3.23
C LEU A 473 1.02 9.28 4.20
N ARG A 474 1.30 10.54 3.87
CA ARG A 474 2.19 11.43 4.61
C ARG A 474 1.54 12.78 4.85
N PHE A 475 1.80 13.37 6.01
CA PHE A 475 1.40 14.74 6.36
C PHE A 475 2.45 15.39 7.26
N ALA A 476 2.36 16.71 7.46
CA ALA A 476 3.20 17.42 8.44
C ALA A 476 2.45 17.52 9.78
N MET A 477 3.08 17.11 10.87
CA MET A 477 2.50 17.12 12.21
C MET A 477 2.01 18.53 12.54
N PRO A 478 0.73 18.75 12.85
CA PRO A 478 0.26 20.06 13.26
C PRO A 478 0.87 20.45 14.61
N ALA A 479 1.14 21.74 14.81
CA ALA A 479 1.52 22.28 16.12
C ALA A 479 0.36 22.17 17.13
N GLY A 480 0.68 22.07 18.43
CA GLY A 480 -0.31 22.15 19.51
C GLY A 480 0.28 21.74 20.86
N PRO A 481 -0.56 21.53 21.89
CA PRO A 481 -0.06 21.11 23.20
C PRO A 481 0.58 19.72 23.12
N ALA A 482 1.53 19.47 24.03
CA ALA A 482 2.12 18.16 24.26
C ALA A 482 1.08 17.12 24.73
N GLY A 483 1.40 15.84 24.53
CA GLY A 483 0.55 14.69 24.86
C GLY A 483 0.13 13.85 23.64
N THR A 484 -0.62 12.77 23.92
CA THR A 484 -1.08 11.81 22.92
C THR A 484 -2.25 12.31 22.07
N LEU A 485 -2.34 11.82 20.85
CA LEU A 485 -3.26 12.29 19.81
C LEU A 485 -3.83 11.11 19.02
N ASP A 486 -5.16 11.05 18.99
CA ASP A 486 -5.87 10.15 18.09
C ASP A 486 -5.65 10.53 16.62
N VAL A 487 -5.56 9.50 15.78
CA VAL A 487 -5.57 9.67 14.33
C VAL A 487 -6.86 9.08 13.76
N HIS A 488 -7.62 9.94 13.10
CA HIS A 488 -8.85 9.56 12.41
C HIS A 488 -8.70 9.74 10.91
N LEU A 489 -8.96 8.68 10.15
CA LEU A 489 -9.01 8.72 8.69
C LEU A 489 -10.44 8.67 8.20
N ARG A 490 -10.70 9.40 7.12
CA ARG A 490 -11.98 9.36 6.42
C ARG A 490 -11.79 9.39 4.91
N ASP A 491 -12.42 8.46 4.20
CA ASP A 491 -12.37 8.40 2.73
C ASP A 491 -13.50 9.17 2.04
N GLU A 492 -13.54 9.13 0.70
CA GLU A 492 -14.57 9.78 -0.11
C GLU A 492 -15.98 9.19 0.04
N PHE A 493 -16.12 8.00 0.61
CA PHE A 493 -17.40 7.35 0.90
C PHE A 493 -17.84 7.57 2.34
N ASN A 494 -17.12 8.43 3.09
CA ASN A 494 -17.36 8.73 4.49
C ASN A 494 -17.21 7.49 5.40
N GLN A 495 -16.45 6.48 4.94
CA GLN A 495 -15.98 5.38 5.79
C GLN A 495 -14.75 5.86 6.55
N SER A 496 -14.62 5.44 7.80
CA SER A 496 -13.59 5.95 8.69
C SER A 496 -13.01 4.90 9.61
N VAL A 497 -11.82 5.20 10.12
CA VAL A 497 -11.11 4.46 11.16
C VAL A 497 -10.50 5.49 12.11
N THR A 498 -10.53 5.21 13.41
CA THR A 498 -9.78 5.95 14.43
C THR A 498 -8.84 4.98 15.10
N VAL A 499 -7.59 5.39 15.31
CA VAL A 499 -6.68 4.75 16.24
C VAL A 499 -6.41 5.78 17.34
N GLU A 500 -6.76 5.40 18.56
CA GLU A 500 -6.55 6.24 19.75
C GLU A 500 -5.06 6.27 20.11
N ASP A 501 -4.59 7.40 20.64
CA ASP A 501 -3.21 7.59 21.12
C ASP A 501 -2.11 7.17 20.12
N MET A 502 -2.39 7.28 18.82
CA MET A 502 -1.49 6.80 17.77
C MET A 502 -0.25 7.67 17.59
N LEU A 503 -0.36 8.97 17.92
CA LEU A 503 0.74 9.92 17.82
C LEU A 503 0.98 10.60 19.16
N ALA A 504 2.21 11.02 19.43
CA ALA A 504 2.57 11.84 20.56
C ALA A 504 3.15 13.19 20.12
N ARG A 505 2.89 14.24 20.89
CA ARG A 505 3.65 15.49 20.83
C ARG A 505 4.50 15.62 22.07
N ARG A 506 5.83 15.65 21.90
CA ARG A 506 6.77 15.88 23.00
C ARG A 506 7.01 17.36 23.23
N GLY A 507 7.19 17.76 24.47
CA GLY A 507 7.26 19.14 24.87
C GLY A 507 8.01 19.37 26.17
N PRO A 508 7.74 20.48 26.85
CA PRO A 508 8.63 20.96 27.89
C PRO A 508 8.62 20.06 29.13
N PHE A 509 9.81 19.91 29.72
CA PHE A 509 10.00 19.22 30.97
C PHE A 509 9.13 19.77 32.09
N ALA A 510 8.49 18.87 32.83
CA ALA A 510 7.77 19.18 34.05
C ALA A 510 8.54 18.61 35.26
N ARG A 511 8.76 19.45 36.29
CA ARG A 511 9.38 18.96 37.51
C ARG A 511 8.45 17.96 38.21
N LYS A 512 8.91 16.71 38.38
CA LYS A 512 8.19 15.68 39.12
C LYS A 512 8.29 15.93 40.62
N ALA A 513 7.15 16.20 41.24
CA ALA A 513 7.11 16.54 42.67
C ALA A 513 7.28 15.29 43.53
N SER A 514 8.19 15.35 44.51
CA SER A 514 8.49 14.23 45.43
C SER A 514 8.98 12.96 44.73
N ALA A 515 9.56 13.10 43.52
CA ALA A 515 10.15 11.99 42.78
C ALA A 515 11.27 11.27 43.54
N VAL A 516 11.99 12.00 44.40
CA VAL A 516 13.08 11.46 45.21
C VAL A 516 12.66 11.52 46.67
N PRO A 517 12.86 10.45 47.47
CA PRO A 517 12.40 10.41 48.85
C PRO A 517 13.21 11.36 49.74
N ALA A 518 12.62 11.79 50.85
CA ALA A 518 13.37 12.50 51.88
C ALA A 518 14.30 11.50 52.58
N GLY A 519 15.60 11.82 52.69
CA GLY A 519 16.57 10.93 53.33
C GLY A 519 16.30 10.72 54.83
N PRO A 520 16.97 9.74 55.47
CA PRO A 520 16.65 9.19 56.80
C PRO A 520 16.73 10.18 57.99
N SER A 521 17.06 11.45 57.75
CA SER A 521 17.11 12.52 58.75
C SER A 521 16.45 13.85 58.33
N ASN A 522 15.43 13.83 57.45
CA ASN A 522 14.93 15.03 56.75
C ASN A 522 16.02 15.74 55.92
N SER A 523 17.06 15.01 55.53
CA SER A 523 18.14 15.48 54.67
C SER A 523 17.84 15.06 53.24
N GLU A 524 17.76 16.04 52.35
CA GLU A 524 17.76 15.89 50.90
C GLU A 524 18.84 14.89 50.41
N ILE A 525 18.56 14.18 49.30
CA ILE A 525 19.52 13.25 48.66
C ILE A 525 20.38 14.02 47.66
N PHE A 526 21.70 13.80 47.72
CA PHE A 526 22.73 14.45 46.90
C PHE A 526 23.61 13.39 46.22
N GLY A 527 24.26 13.78 45.13
CA GLY A 527 25.18 12.93 44.37
C GLY A 527 25.98 13.77 43.37
N THR A 528 27.29 13.53 43.29
CA THR A 528 28.20 14.25 42.39
C THR A 528 28.28 13.62 41.00
N SER A 529 27.86 12.36 40.87
CA SER A 529 27.75 11.60 39.62
C SER A 529 26.65 10.54 39.81
N GLY A 530 26.08 10.05 38.71
CA GLY A 530 25.09 8.99 38.76
C GLY A 530 25.01 8.21 37.45
N ALA A 531 24.31 7.08 37.48
CA ALA A 531 24.04 6.26 36.32
C ALA A 531 22.63 5.65 36.44
N LEU A 532 21.98 5.45 35.30
CA LEU A 532 20.66 4.85 35.18
C LEU A 532 20.77 3.43 34.62
N GLY A 533 20.07 2.48 35.21
CA GLY A 533 20.03 1.10 34.76
C GLY A 533 19.05 0.26 35.59
N ASP A 534 18.45 -0.76 34.98
CA ASP A 534 17.49 -1.64 35.65
C ASP A 534 18.23 -2.64 36.57
N LEU A 535 18.23 -2.38 37.88
CA LEU A 535 18.95 -3.23 38.84
C LEU A 535 18.09 -4.37 39.35
N ASP A 536 16.77 -4.22 39.46
CA ASP A 536 15.90 -5.26 40.01
C ASP A 536 15.09 -6.05 38.97
N GLY A 537 15.28 -5.74 37.68
CA GLY A 537 14.77 -6.49 36.53
C GLY A 537 13.30 -6.22 36.24
N ASP A 538 12.74 -5.10 36.72
CA ASP A 538 11.34 -4.73 36.51
C ASP A 538 11.09 -3.96 35.21
N GLY A 539 12.15 -3.64 34.48
CA GLY A 539 12.15 -2.90 33.22
C GLY A 539 12.19 -1.39 33.39
N ALA A 540 12.11 -0.86 34.61
CA ALA A 540 12.25 0.56 34.90
C ALA A 540 13.71 0.87 35.30
N PRO A 541 14.34 1.92 34.74
CA PRO A 541 15.70 2.25 35.12
C PRO A 541 15.76 2.80 36.55
N ASP A 542 16.61 2.17 37.37
CA ASP A 542 17.00 2.63 38.71
C ASP A 542 18.15 3.63 38.62
N LEU A 543 18.36 4.37 39.72
CA LEU A 543 19.39 5.41 39.80
C LEU A 543 20.43 5.09 40.87
N VAL A 544 21.68 4.88 40.45
CA VAL A 544 22.83 4.79 41.37
C VAL A 544 23.53 6.14 41.43
N LEU A 545 23.77 6.63 42.64
CA LEU A 545 24.41 7.93 42.88
C LEU A 545 25.75 7.77 43.61
N ALA A 546 26.81 8.29 43.00
CA ALA A 546 28.12 8.43 43.62
C ALA A 546 28.22 9.76 44.39
N THR A 547 28.80 9.73 45.59
CA THR A 547 29.01 10.95 46.41
C THR A 547 30.48 11.11 46.82
N ALA A 548 31.17 12.10 46.26
CA ALA A 548 32.60 12.29 46.47
C ALA A 548 32.98 13.03 47.77
N TYR A 549 32.10 13.88 48.31
CA TYR A 549 32.41 14.78 49.45
C TYR A 549 31.33 14.75 50.54
N PRO A 550 31.60 14.27 51.77
CA PRO A 550 30.77 14.60 52.92
C PRO A 550 31.02 16.05 53.37
N PRO A 551 30.03 16.72 53.99
CA PRO A 551 30.15 18.11 54.42
C PRO A 551 31.28 18.38 55.41
N TYR A 552 31.85 19.58 55.33
CA TYR A 552 33.09 20.03 55.98
C TYR A 552 33.02 20.27 57.51
N ASP A 553 31.95 19.87 58.23
CA ASP A 553 31.81 20.11 59.68
C ASP A 553 31.95 18.83 60.51
N SER A 554 33.09 18.75 61.19
CA SER A 554 33.58 17.60 61.96
C SER A 554 32.88 17.29 63.29
N THR A 555 31.79 17.97 63.68
CA THR A 555 31.28 17.84 65.07
C THR A 555 29.89 17.23 65.25
N THR A 556 29.11 16.95 64.21
CA THR A 556 27.73 16.44 64.39
C THR A 556 27.24 15.34 63.44
N TYR A 557 28.04 14.87 62.47
CA TYR A 557 27.51 13.98 61.42
C TYR A 557 28.23 12.64 61.31
N SER A 558 27.95 11.73 62.25
CA SER A 558 28.20 10.29 62.10
C SER A 558 27.06 9.56 61.36
N SER A 559 26.17 10.30 60.69
CA SER A 559 24.91 9.78 60.12
C SER A 559 24.52 10.38 58.75
N LEU A 560 25.43 11.10 58.06
CA LEU A 560 25.17 11.58 56.69
C LEU A 560 25.75 10.62 55.65
N PRO A 561 25.08 10.42 54.51
CA PRO A 561 25.05 9.09 53.95
C PRO A 561 25.84 9.04 52.61
N GLY A 562 26.56 7.93 52.35
CA GLY A 562 27.50 7.76 51.22
C GLY A 562 26.84 7.69 49.84
N SER A 563 27.36 6.89 48.90
CA SER A 563 26.65 6.60 47.63
C SER A 563 25.25 5.98 47.89
N ARG A 564 24.29 6.15 46.95
CA ARG A 564 22.89 5.67 47.06
C ARG A 564 22.48 4.77 45.91
N ILE A 565 21.50 3.92 46.18
CA ILE A 565 20.73 3.19 45.17
C ILE A 565 19.28 3.61 45.35
N LEU A 566 18.74 4.28 44.34
CA LEU A 566 17.36 4.76 44.31
C LEU A 566 16.61 3.90 43.30
N VAL A 567 15.57 3.21 43.79
CA VAL A 567 14.80 2.29 42.98
C VAL A 567 13.55 2.95 42.46
N ASN A 568 13.38 2.90 41.15
CA ASN A 568 12.25 3.44 40.43
C ASN A 568 11.08 2.45 40.49
N ASP A 569 9.86 2.94 40.66
CA ASP A 569 8.65 2.11 40.70
C ASP A 569 7.96 1.97 39.32
N GLY A 570 8.70 2.26 38.25
CA GLY A 570 8.20 2.35 36.88
C GLY A 570 7.28 3.55 36.62
N SER A 571 7.04 4.40 37.62
CA SER A 571 6.32 5.65 37.42
C SER A 571 7.26 6.84 37.32
N GLY A 572 8.59 6.66 37.31
CA GLY A 572 9.61 7.71 37.43
C GLY A 572 9.76 8.27 38.86
N SER A 573 9.18 7.58 39.85
CA SER A 573 9.29 7.91 41.27
C SER A 573 10.22 6.92 41.96
N PHE A 574 11.11 7.45 42.78
CA PHE A 574 12.16 6.68 43.42
C PHE A 574 11.89 6.42 44.89
N SER A 575 12.37 5.26 45.36
CA SER A 575 12.49 4.88 46.77
C SER A 575 13.95 4.64 47.13
N ASP A 576 14.36 4.92 48.37
CA ASP A 576 15.76 4.71 48.78
C ASP A 576 15.96 3.23 49.12
N GLY A 577 16.44 2.46 48.14
CA GLY A 577 16.69 1.03 48.26
C GLY A 577 18.04 0.70 48.91
N THR A 578 18.86 1.70 49.26
CA THR A 578 20.26 1.51 49.64
C THR A 578 20.45 0.48 50.78
N ALA A 579 19.59 0.48 51.79
CA ALA A 579 19.72 -0.41 52.95
C ALA A 579 19.27 -1.86 52.67
N ASP A 580 18.28 -2.03 51.80
CA ASP A 580 17.67 -3.32 51.51
C ASP A 580 18.41 -4.06 50.40
N ARG A 581 19.01 -3.29 49.48
CA ARG A 581 19.75 -3.77 48.30
C ARG A 581 21.27 -3.80 48.50
N HIS A 582 21.76 -3.42 49.67
CA HIS A 582 23.16 -3.56 50.05
C HIS A 582 23.27 -3.62 51.59
N GLY A 583 23.77 -4.73 52.13
CA GLY A 583 23.76 -5.03 53.57
C GLY A 583 24.39 -3.98 54.52
N SER A 584 24.28 -4.24 55.84
CA SER A 584 24.48 -3.30 56.95
C SER A 584 25.67 -2.33 56.83
N PHE A 585 25.37 -1.03 56.93
CA PHE A 585 26.29 0.11 56.87
C PHE A 585 27.47 0.04 57.86
N SER A 586 28.68 0.15 57.33
CA SER A 586 29.82 0.67 58.09
C SER A 586 30.28 2.01 57.47
N TYR A 587 30.21 3.10 58.24
CA TYR A 587 30.58 4.47 57.80
C TYR A 587 32.05 4.58 57.32
N GLN A 588 32.86 3.55 57.56
CA GLN A 588 34.29 3.53 57.25
C GLN A 588 34.74 2.46 56.24
N GLY A 589 33.84 1.63 55.70
CA GLY A 589 34.28 0.42 54.99
C GLY A 589 33.86 0.33 53.53
N ASP A 590 32.56 0.49 53.26
CA ASP A 590 31.98 -0.26 52.12
C ASP A 590 31.38 0.59 51.00
N TYR A 591 30.79 1.77 51.28
CA TYR A 591 30.15 2.66 50.27
C TYR A 591 30.34 4.17 50.51
N GLY A 592 31.16 4.54 51.50
CA GLY A 592 31.11 5.88 52.08
C GLY A 592 31.31 7.04 51.09
N GLN A 593 32.11 6.84 50.03
CA GLN A 593 32.43 7.85 49.02
C GLN A 593 32.74 7.17 47.68
N ALA A 594 32.37 7.81 46.58
CA ALA A 594 32.73 7.45 45.19
C ALA A 594 32.75 8.72 44.33
N SER A 595 33.66 8.82 43.36
CA SER A 595 33.75 9.96 42.44
C SER A 595 32.81 9.82 41.25
N THR A 596 32.78 8.64 40.62
CA THR A 596 31.86 8.31 39.53
C THR A 596 31.27 6.90 39.71
N VAL A 597 30.24 6.63 38.94
CA VAL A 597 29.61 5.32 38.80
C VAL A 597 29.43 4.98 37.33
N ALA A 598 29.69 3.73 36.97
CA ALA A 598 29.28 3.15 35.69
C ALA A 598 28.46 1.89 35.95
N LEU A 599 27.58 1.58 35.00
CA LEU A 599 26.71 0.41 35.02
C LEU A 599 26.95 -0.42 33.75
N GLY A 600 26.86 -1.74 33.86
CA GLY A 600 26.91 -2.65 32.72
C GLY A 600 26.95 -4.12 33.14
N ASP A 601 26.69 -5.02 32.19
CA ASP A 601 26.73 -6.47 32.40
C ASP A 601 28.16 -7.00 32.23
N LEU A 602 28.82 -7.15 33.36
CA LEU A 602 30.21 -7.56 33.48
C LEU A 602 30.35 -9.06 33.73
N ASP A 603 29.30 -9.85 33.93
CA ASP A 603 29.44 -11.32 34.02
C ASP A 603 28.64 -12.11 32.98
N GLY A 604 27.98 -11.41 32.05
CA GLY A 604 27.28 -11.97 30.91
C GLY A 604 26.00 -12.69 31.30
N ASP A 605 25.38 -12.30 32.41
CA ASP A 605 24.13 -12.89 32.90
C ASP A 605 22.87 -12.09 32.53
N ASP A 606 23.04 -11.09 31.64
CA ASP A 606 22.06 -10.11 31.17
C ASP A 606 21.54 -9.17 32.27
N ARG A 607 22.27 -9.03 33.40
CA ARG A 607 21.93 -8.10 34.47
C ARG A 607 22.97 -7.00 34.60
N VAL A 608 22.52 -5.87 35.10
CA VAL A 608 23.37 -4.70 35.26
C VAL A 608 24.09 -4.76 36.60
N GLU A 609 25.42 -4.75 36.55
CA GLU A 609 26.29 -4.51 37.71
C GLU A 609 26.63 -3.04 37.87
N ALA A 610 27.12 -2.67 39.06
CA ALA A 610 27.59 -1.33 39.35
C ALA A 610 29.08 -1.28 39.66
N ILE A 611 29.80 -0.36 39.02
CA ILE A 611 31.19 -0.02 39.35
C ILE A 611 31.22 1.36 39.98
N LEU A 612 31.66 1.44 41.23
CA LEU A 612 31.92 2.69 41.93
C LEU A 612 33.41 2.99 41.94
N THR A 613 33.83 4.11 41.35
CA THR A 613 35.25 4.48 41.31
C THR A 613 35.57 5.56 42.34
N LEU A 614 36.86 5.69 42.67
CA LEU A 614 37.36 6.70 43.60
C LEU A 614 38.59 7.41 43.00
N ASP A 615 38.48 8.72 42.80
CA ASP A 615 39.52 9.60 42.21
C ASP A 615 40.54 10.13 43.25
N TYR A 616 40.24 10.08 44.56
CA TYR A 616 41.10 10.68 45.60
C TYR A 616 41.38 9.80 46.83
N PRO A 617 42.65 9.63 47.24
CA PRO A 617 42.97 9.37 48.63
C PRO A 617 42.80 10.67 49.43
N LEU A 618 41.86 10.72 50.36
CA LEU A 618 41.66 11.88 51.26
C LEU A 618 42.93 12.14 52.09
N ALA A 619 43.75 13.10 51.66
CA ALA A 619 44.81 13.67 52.47
C ALA A 619 44.73 15.20 52.43
N TYR A 620 43.96 15.80 53.34
CA TYR A 620 44.03 17.24 53.59
C TYR A 620 45.25 17.57 54.47
N PRO A 621 46.25 18.34 53.99
CA PRO A 621 47.37 18.79 54.81
C PRO A 621 46.93 20.00 55.65
N GLY A 622 46.23 19.78 56.77
CA GLY A 622 45.61 20.88 57.53
C GLY A 622 45.87 20.91 59.05
N TYR A 623 46.24 19.81 59.68
CA TYR A 623 46.26 19.75 61.15
C TYR A 623 47.67 19.91 61.74
N TRP A 624 47.83 20.99 62.51
CA TRP A 624 49.02 21.28 63.32
C TRP A 624 48.82 20.74 64.72
N PHE A 625 49.80 20.04 65.29
CA PHE A 625 49.83 19.80 66.73
C PHE A 625 51.09 20.42 67.34
N THR A 626 50.98 20.75 68.62
CA THR A 626 52.04 21.45 69.35
C THR A 626 52.63 20.50 70.38
N VAL A 627 53.95 20.31 70.35
CA VAL A 627 54.69 19.65 71.42
C VAL A 627 55.63 20.67 72.04
N GLY A 628 55.41 21.02 73.31
CA GLY A 628 56.03 22.18 73.92
C GLY A 628 55.58 23.49 73.25
N SER A 629 56.52 24.34 72.85
CA SER A 629 56.24 25.63 72.18
C SER A 629 56.35 25.58 70.65
N THR A 630 56.60 24.41 70.06
CA THR A 630 56.87 24.28 68.62
C THR A 630 55.74 23.52 67.92
N LYS A 631 55.21 24.10 66.83
CA LYS A 631 54.18 23.49 65.99
C LYS A 631 54.83 22.55 64.96
N TYR A 632 54.32 21.33 64.84
CA TYR A 632 54.74 20.34 63.84
C TYR A 632 53.59 20.05 62.87
N ALA A 633 53.94 19.77 61.60
CA ALA A 633 53.03 19.21 60.61
C ALA A 633 53.04 17.66 60.68
N TYR A 634 51.92 17.03 60.33
CA TYR A 634 51.67 15.58 60.40
C TYR A 634 52.78 14.73 59.74
N TYR A 635 53.61 14.06 60.55
CA TYR A 635 54.45 12.90 60.17
C TYR A 635 54.62 12.01 61.41
N ILE A 636 54.18 10.75 61.36
CA ILE A 636 54.26 9.82 62.51
C ILE A 636 55.66 9.19 62.55
N LEU A 637 56.24 9.09 63.76
CA LEU A 637 57.53 8.45 64.02
C LEU A 637 57.36 6.92 64.16
N GLY A 638 57.91 6.14 63.22
CA GLY A 638 58.10 4.70 63.38
C GLY A 638 59.36 4.35 64.21
N PRO A 639 59.42 3.16 64.85
CA PRO A 639 60.55 2.72 65.66
C PRO A 639 61.74 2.36 64.77
N GLY A 640 62.50 3.38 64.37
CA GLY A 640 63.64 3.24 63.45
C GLY A 640 64.20 4.55 62.90
N GLY A 641 63.62 5.71 63.24
CA GLY A 641 64.19 7.03 62.90
C GLY A 641 64.07 7.42 61.41
N GLY A 642 63.27 6.72 60.62
CA GLY A 642 62.87 7.12 59.27
C GLY A 642 61.50 7.80 59.26
N TYR A 643 61.36 8.87 58.47
CA TYR A 643 60.09 9.54 58.23
C TYR A 643 59.22 8.71 57.29
N TYR A 644 58.04 8.27 57.74
CA TYR A 644 57.01 7.66 56.89
C TYR A 644 55.69 8.41 57.09
N ALA A 645 55.03 8.75 55.99
CA ALA A 645 53.62 9.12 56.02
C ALA A 645 52.84 7.81 55.85
N ASP A 646 52.15 7.35 56.89
CA ASP A 646 51.11 6.33 56.74
C ASP A 646 49.92 7.00 56.05
N TYR A 647 49.77 6.73 54.74
CA TYR A 647 48.56 7.03 54.00
C TYR A 647 47.47 6.08 54.50
N PHE A 648 46.41 6.63 55.10
CA PHE A 648 45.28 5.84 55.56
C PHE A 648 44.64 5.06 54.40
N THR A 649 44.13 3.88 54.73
CA THR A 649 43.72 2.75 53.89
C THR A 649 42.43 2.98 53.06
N TYR A 650 42.10 4.21 52.66
CA TYR A 650 40.81 4.55 52.04
C TYR A 650 40.97 4.88 50.54
N GLY A 651 40.31 4.13 49.65
CA GLY A 651 40.08 4.56 48.25
C GLY A 651 40.54 3.58 47.15
N ALA A 652 39.81 2.50 46.92
CA ALA A 652 39.91 1.67 45.71
C ALA A 652 38.54 1.64 45.02
N SER A 653 38.53 1.59 43.67
CA SER A 653 37.33 1.30 42.91
C SER A 653 36.71 -0.02 43.38
N ARG A 654 35.39 -0.08 43.37
CA ARG A 654 34.60 -1.24 43.78
C ARG A 654 33.74 -1.72 42.64
N LEU A 655 33.75 -3.03 42.42
CA LEU A 655 32.80 -3.73 41.56
C LEU A 655 31.75 -4.37 42.46
N LEU A 656 30.49 -4.12 42.13
CA LEU A 656 29.31 -4.52 42.87
C LEU A 656 28.46 -5.39 41.96
N SER A 657 28.46 -6.69 42.24
CA SER A 657 27.74 -7.68 41.45
C SER A 657 26.28 -7.72 41.87
N ASN A 658 25.39 -7.81 40.88
CA ASN A 658 23.95 -7.86 41.09
C ASN A 658 23.48 -9.31 40.97
N ASP A 659 22.75 -9.81 41.96
CA ASP A 659 22.25 -11.19 41.94
C ASP A 659 20.89 -11.36 41.24
N GLY A 660 20.39 -10.29 40.61
CA GLY A 660 19.10 -10.26 39.93
C GLY A 660 17.89 -10.02 40.83
N SER A 661 18.10 -9.77 42.12
CA SER A 661 17.07 -9.25 43.02
C SER A 661 17.19 -7.74 43.26
N GLY A 662 18.11 -7.07 42.55
CA GLY A 662 18.58 -5.72 42.84
C GLY A 662 19.53 -5.66 44.02
N TYR A 663 19.92 -6.81 44.60
CA TYR A 663 20.84 -6.85 45.73
C TYR A 663 22.29 -6.85 45.23
N LEU A 664 23.03 -5.81 45.58
CA LEU A 664 24.42 -5.62 45.20
C LEU A 664 25.37 -6.21 46.24
N THR A 665 26.36 -6.98 45.78
CA THR A 665 27.42 -7.57 46.60
C THR A 665 28.79 -7.10 46.14
N ASN A 666 29.65 -6.69 47.07
CA ASN A 666 31.00 -6.24 46.74
C ASN A 666 31.94 -7.41 46.41
N ASP A 667 32.13 -7.67 45.12
CA ASP A 667 32.95 -8.75 44.56
C ASP A 667 34.31 -8.26 44.03
N SER A 668 34.72 -7.06 44.45
CA SER A 668 35.99 -6.45 44.05
C SER A 668 37.21 -7.34 44.29
N ALA A 669 37.20 -8.14 45.36
CA ALA A 669 38.35 -8.98 45.73
C ALA A 669 38.54 -10.19 44.80
N THR A 670 37.49 -10.63 44.12
CA THR A 670 37.47 -11.80 43.24
C THR A 670 37.50 -11.41 41.77
N ARG A 671 36.83 -10.30 41.41
CA ARG A 671 36.62 -9.89 40.01
C ARG A 671 37.54 -8.77 39.53
N LEU A 672 38.10 -7.94 40.42
CA LEU A 672 39.08 -6.92 40.02
C LEU A 672 40.52 -7.46 40.15
N PRO A 673 41.41 -7.13 39.20
CA PRO A 673 42.77 -7.63 39.23
C PRO A 673 43.56 -7.00 40.38
N ALA A 674 44.31 -7.83 41.10
CA ALA A 674 45.30 -7.34 42.06
C ALA A 674 46.36 -6.53 41.32
N LEU A 675 46.63 -5.31 41.78
CA LEU A 675 47.61 -4.45 41.13
C LEU A 675 49.04 -4.99 41.32
N PRO A 676 49.92 -4.85 40.31
CA PRO A 676 51.30 -5.27 40.43
C PRO A 676 51.95 -4.55 41.61
N SER A 677 52.57 -5.32 42.51
CA SER A 677 53.23 -4.77 43.69
C SER A 677 54.36 -3.83 43.25
N SER A 678 54.25 -2.54 43.57
CA SER A 678 55.36 -1.61 43.39
C SER A 678 56.50 -1.99 44.35
N PRO A 679 57.74 -2.17 43.89
CA PRO A 679 58.87 -2.55 44.74
C PRO A 679 59.27 -1.47 45.77
N VAL A 680 58.61 -0.30 45.76
CA VAL A 680 58.94 0.85 46.61
C VAL A 680 57.97 1.02 47.80
N PHE A 681 56.74 0.54 47.68
CA PHE A 681 55.73 0.63 48.74
C PHE A 681 55.13 -0.75 48.98
N GLY A 682 55.30 -1.29 50.19
CA GLY A 682 54.79 -2.61 50.57
C GLY A 682 53.26 -2.73 50.65
N ALA A 683 52.51 -1.81 50.04
CA ALA A 683 51.07 -1.90 49.80
C ALA A 683 50.85 -1.51 48.33
N GLY A 684 50.18 -2.41 47.58
CA GLY A 684 50.00 -2.30 46.13
C GLY A 684 49.35 -1.00 45.67
N GLU A 685 49.57 -0.65 44.40
CA GLU A 685 48.76 0.38 43.73
C GLU A 685 47.26 0.02 43.89
N ARG A 686 46.34 0.99 43.82
CA ARG A 686 44.87 0.75 43.86
C ARG A 686 44.22 1.18 42.54
N LEU A 687 43.14 0.48 42.13
CA LEU A 687 42.34 0.85 40.96
C LEU A 687 41.62 2.16 41.31
N GLN A 688 41.85 3.21 40.53
CA GLN A 688 41.34 4.56 40.77
C GLN A 688 41.05 5.20 39.40
N GLY A 689 40.05 6.06 39.35
CA GLY A 689 39.71 6.80 38.14
C GLY A 689 38.79 8.00 38.40
N ALA A 690 38.96 9.05 37.60
CA ALA A 690 38.12 10.24 37.58
C ALA A 690 36.76 9.97 36.91
N ASP A 691 36.75 9.05 35.93
CA ASP A 691 35.58 8.64 35.18
C ASP A 691 35.68 7.16 34.77
N SER A 692 34.58 6.56 34.31
CA SER A 692 34.51 5.17 33.89
C SER A 692 33.50 4.93 32.79
N ALA A 693 33.82 4.04 31.86
CA ALA A 693 32.93 3.57 30.81
C ALA A 693 32.96 2.04 30.73
N VAL A 694 31.86 1.45 30.28
CA VAL A 694 31.68 0.01 30.09
C VAL A 694 31.21 -0.25 28.66
N GLY A 695 31.75 -1.28 28.00
CA GLY A 695 31.46 -1.62 26.61
C GLY A 695 32.25 -2.83 26.14
N ASP A 696 31.84 -3.50 25.06
CA ASP A 696 32.49 -4.72 24.53
C ASP A 696 33.66 -4.33 23.60
N LEU A 697 34.88 -4.31 24.14
CA LEU A 697 36.06 -3.81 23.43
C LEU A 697 36.78 -4.92 22.65
N ASP A 698 36.58 -6.19 22.98
CA ASP A 698 37.21 -7.30 22.27
C ASP A 698 36.25 -8.20 21.47
N GLY A 699 34.96 -7.84 21.46
CA GLY A 699 33.93 -8.44 20.63
C GLY A 699 33.50 -9.83 21.10
N ASP A 700 33.77 -10.17 22.37
CA ASP A 700 33.43 -11.46 22.94
C ASP A 700 32.00 -11.54 23.51
N GLY A 701 31.31 -10.39 23.54
CA GLY A 701 29.94 -10.24 24.02
C GLY A 701 29.83 -9.99 25.51
N GLU A 702 30.94 -9.96 26.26
CA GLU A 702 30.99 -9.55 27.65
C GLU A 702 31.45 -8.08 27.75
N ALA A 703 30.85 -7.30 28.66
CA ALA A 703 31.25 -5.89 28.76
C ALA A 703 32.61 -5.74 29.48
N ASP A 704 33.48 -4.90 28.94
CA ASP A 704 34.78 -4.52 29.47
C ASP A 704 34.72 -3.20 30.26
N LEU A 705 35.80 -2.88 30.99
CA LEU A 705 35.86 -1.68 31.80
C LEU A 705 37.02 -0.75 31.39
N VAL A 706 36.69 0.51 31.13
CA VAL A 706 37.64 1.62 31.01
C VAL A 706 37.56 2.52 32.24
N LEU A 707 38.73 2.81 32.83
CA LEU A 707 38.87 3.75 33.94
C LEU A 707 39.77 4.92 33.51
N ALA A 708 39.23 6.13 33.50
CA ALA A 708 39.98 7.36 33.24
C ALA A 708 40.90 7.66 34.43
N GLY A 709 42.22 7.53 34.26
CA GLY A 709 43.17 7.70 35.35
C GLY A 709 43.72 9.13 35.43
N THR A 710 43.70 9.77 36.59
CA THR A 710 44.48 10.98 36.83
C THR A 710 45.88 10.58 37.34
N PRO A 711 46.98 11.07 36.76
CA PRO A 711 48.31 10.65 37.19
C PRO A 711 48.65 11.16 38.59
N ILE A 712 48.82 10.23 39.53
CA ILE A 712 49.28 10.53 40.88
C ILE A 712 50.81 10.41 40.93
N VAL A 713 51.48 11.48 41.35
CA VAL A 713 52.93 11.56 41.47
C VAL A 713 53.36 11.02 42.84
N TYR A 714 53.96 9.82 42.90
CA TYR A 714 54.62 9.33 44.10
C TYR A 714 56.10 9.73 44.08
N GLY A 715 56.54 10.57 45.02
CA GLY A 715 57.96 10.94 45.17
C GLY A 715 58.61 10.24 46.36
N THR A 716 59.77 9.60 46.17
CA THR A 716 60.67 9.24 47.27
C THR A 716 61.83 10.23 47.35
N ILE A 717 62.01 10.88 48.49
CA ILE A 717 63.18 11.75 48.76
C ILE A 717 64.22 10.92 49.52
N SER A 718 65.35 10.61 48.88
CA SER A 718 66.48 9.95 49.54
C SER A 718 67.63 10.93 49.74
N TYR A 719 68.11 11.04 50.98
CA TYR A 719 69.28 11.86 51.33
C TYR A 719 70.54 11.00 51.25
N THR A 720 71.47 11.34 50.36
CA THR A 720 72.81 10.70 50.38
C THR A 720 73.86 11.77 50.72
N LYS A 721 74.55 11.58 51.84
CA LYS A 721 75.68 12.43 52.23
C LYS A 721 76.92 11.98 51.46
N VAL A 722 77.45 12.85 50.60
CA VAL A 722 78.70 12.57 49.85
C VAL A 722 79.78 13.53 50.34
N GLY A 723 80.60 13.06 51.28
CA GLY A 723 81.76 13.79 51.80
C GLY A 723 81.43 15.08 52.60
N SER A 724 82.46 15.91 52.81
CA SER A 724 82.43 17.08 53.70
C SER A 724 81.91 18.38 53.07
N TYR A 725 81.50 18.37 51.80
CA TYR A 725 81.18 19.60 51.04
C TYR A 725 79.79 19.65 50.38
N GLY A 726 78.86 18.73 50.70
CA GLY A 726 77.45 18.93 50.33
C GLY A 726 76.60 17.67 50.36
N THR A 727 75.34 17.83 50.77
CA THR A 727 74.29 16.82 50.67
C THR A 727 73.69 16.88 49.26
N TYR A 728 73.70 15.78 48.51
CA TYR A 728 72.97 15.71 47.24
C TYR A 728 71.57 15.16 47.47
N LEU A 729 70.57 15.82 46.89
CA LEU A 729 69.19 15.34 46.82
C LEU A 729 69.06 14.41 45.61
N ARG A 730 68.73 13.15 45.84
CA ARG A 730 68.26 12.25 44.77
C ARG A 730 66.79 11.97 45.02
N GLN A 731 65.95 12.47 44.12
CA GLN A 731 64.52 12.20 44.13
C GLN A 731 64.20 11.21 43.01
N SER A 732 63.47 10.15 43.36
CA SER A 732 62.91 9.20 42.40
C SER A 732 61.40 9.36 42.44
N PHE A 733 60.80 9.71 41.29
CA PHE A 733 59.35 9.77 41.12
C PHE A 733 58.88 8.48 40.45
N THR A 734 57.88 7.82 41.03
CA THR A 734 57.11 6.76 40.37
C THR A 734 55.77 7.36 40.00
N TYR A 735 55.47 7.40 38.71
CA TYR A 735 54.20 7.89 38.19
C TYR A 735 53.28 6.69 37.98
N SER A 736 52.14 6.66 38.66
CA SER A 736 51.08 5.68 38.38
C SER A 736 49.78 6.39 38.02
N ALA A 737 49.01 5.74 37.14
CA ALA A 737 47.62 6.01 36.74
C ALA A 737 47.42 6.97 35.55
N GLY A 738 47.74 6.48 34.34
CA GLY A 738 47.00 6.89 33.12
C GLY A 738 45.71 6.07 32.97
N THR A 739 44.89 6.37 31.96
CA THR A 739 43.68 5.59 31.64
C THR A 739 43.98 4.09 31.49
N ARG A 740 43.13 3.27 32.08
CA ARG A 740 43.26 1.80 32.16
C ARG A 740 42.11 1.15 31.44
N VAL A 741 42.42 0.10 30.69
CA VAL A 741 41.45 -0.81 30.07
C VAL A 741 41.60 -2.15 30.77
N LEU A 742 40.48 -2.71 31.20
CA LEU A 742 40.40 -4.03 31.78
C LEU A 742 39.44 -4.84 30.91
N LEU A 743 39.96 -5.91 30.31
CA LEU A 743 39.13 -6.83 29.53
C LEU A 743 38.52 -7.86 30.46
N ASN A 744 37.28 -8.19 30.20
CA ASN A 744 36.50 -9.17 30.89
C ASN A 744 36.70 -10.55 30.29
N SER A 745 36.49 -11.58 31.09
CA SER A 745 36.51 -12.97 30.62
C SER A 745 35.87 -13.86 31.68
N GLY A 746 34.64 -14.28 31.43
CA GLY A 746 33.82 -15.05 32.38
C GLY A 746 33.64 -14.33 33.71
N GLY A 747 33.40 -13.01 33.67
CA GLY A 747 33.15 -12.19 34.85
C GLY A 747 34.40 -11.70 35.59
N THR A 748 35.60 -12.00 35.11
CA THR A 748 36.85 -11.57 35.76
C THR A 748 37.58 -10.54 34.92
N LEU A 749 37.76 -9.34 35.47
CA LEU A 749 38.47 -8.26 34.80
C LEU A 749 40.00 -8.43 34.94
N ALA A 750 40.73 -8.23 33.84
CA ALA A 750 42.18 -8.39 33.80
C ALA A 750 42.86 -7.27 32.99
N TYR A 751 44.10 -6.95 33.36
CA TYR A 751 44.94 -6.04 32.56
C TYR A 751 45.48 -6.75 31.32
N PRO A 752 45.17 -6.28 30.11
CA PRO A 752 45.83 -6.80 28.91
C PRO A 752 47.26 -6.29 28.89
N SER A 753 48.21 -7.13 28.48
CA SER A 753 49.63 -6.76 28.51
C SER A 753 50.00 -5.55 27.65
N ASN A 754 49.16 -5.17 26.67
CA ASN A 754 49.39 -4.06 25.73
C ASN A 754 48.08 -3.35 25.30
N ALA A 755 47.08 -3.24 26.18
CA ALA A 755 45.80 -2.61 25.81
C ALA A 755 45.98 -1.18 25.29
N MET A 756 46.81 -0.40 26.00
CA MET A 756 47.12 0.98 25.64
C MET A 756 48.41 1.08 24.83
N PRO A 757 48.51 2.04 23.88
CA PRO A 757 49.75 2.28 23.15
C PRO A 757 50.91 2.62 24.09
N ALA A 758 52.13 2.28 23.71
CA ALA A 758 53.31 2.54 24.54
C ALA A 758 53.52 4.05 24.77
N LEU A 759 53.80 4.44 26.02
CA LEU A 759 54.11 5.82 26.37
C LEU A 759 55.45 6.24 25.74
N THR A 760 55.41 7.27 24.89
CA THR A 760 56.61 7.81 24.26
C THR A 760 57.34 8.79 25.20
N TYR A 761 58.68 8.77 25.16
CA TYR A 761 59.52 9.66 25.96
C TYR A 761 60.25 10.64 25.05
N THR A 762 59.91 11.92 25.15
CA THR A 762 60.52 12.97 24.32
C THR A 762 61.48 13.81 25.15
N LYS A 763 62.71 14.01 24.64
CA LYS A 763 63.73 14.83 25.32
C LYS A 763 63.50 16.30 24.98
N GLY A 764 63.03 17.08 25.94
CA GLY A 764 62.80 18.52 25.81
C GLY A 764 64.08 19.37 25.74
N PRO A 765 63.95 20.70 25.49
CA PRO A 765 65.03 21.61 25.09
C PRO A 765 66.22 21.79 26.06
N LYS A 766 66.18 21.16 27.26
CA LYS A 766 67.25 21.18 28.27
C LYS A 766 67.55 19.80 28.87
N GLY A 767 67.29 18.73 28.12
CA GLY A 767 67.47 17.35 28.59
C GLY A 767 66.41 16.88 29.59
N THR A 768 65.29 17.60 29.71
CA THR A 768 64.09 17.16 30.41
C THR A 768 63.46 15.99 29.66
N VAL A 769 63.16 14.90 30.34
CA VAL A 769 62.36 13.81 29.77
C VAL A 769 60.89 14.17 29.97
N VAL A 770 60.15 14.36 28.88
CA VAL A 770 58.69 14.46 28.88
C VAL A 770 58.15 13.05 28.69
N ARG A 771 57.30 12.61 29.62
CA ARG A 771 56.59 11.34 29.54
C ARG A 771 55.21 11.64 28.99
N GLU A 772 54.85 11.06 27.86
CA GLU A 772 53.44 10.99 27.46
C GLU A 772 52.71 10.11 28.48
N ASP A 773 51.48 10.46 28.83
CA ASP A 773 50.61 9.69 29.73
C ASP A 773 49.20 9.74 29.17
N TRP A 774 48.47 8.63 29.21
CA TRP A 774 47.09 8.48 28.74
C TRP A 774 46.04 8.96 29.75
N GLY A 775 46.44 9.59 30.86
CA GLY A 775 45.48 10.07 31.86
C GLY A 775 44.49 11.12 31.35
N GLY A 776 43.26 11.04 31.84
CA GLY A 776 42.12 11.87 31.46
C GLY A 776 41.12 12.06 32.61
N ASP A 777 40.25 13.06 32.46
CA ASP A 777 39.21 13.43 33.42
C ASP A 777 37.83 12.84 33.01
N ALA A 778 37.61 12.53 31.72
CA ALA A 778 36.42 11.85 31.21
C ALA A 778 36.72 10.91 30.04
N VAL A 779 35.90 9.87 29.86
CA VAL A 779 36.02 8.88 28.78
C VAL A 779 34.67 8.58 28.14
N ALA A 780 34.65 8.25 26.85
CA ALA A 780 33.52 7.55 26.25
C ALA A 780 33.97 6.55 25.19
N LEU A 781 33.07 5.60 24.94
CA LEU A 781 33.21 4.53 23.97
C LEU A 781 32.19 4.72 22.84
N GLY A 782 32.57 4.35 21.63
CA GLY A 782 31.67 4.31 20.47
C GLY A 782 32.42 4.04 19.17
N ASP A 783 31.73 3.55 18.14
CA ASP A 783 32.33 3.36 16.81
C ASP A 783 32.57 4.71 16.14
N LEU A 784 33.82 5.20 16.20
CA LEU A 784 34.18 6.52 15.68
C LEU A 784 34.74 6.46 14.26
N ASP A 785 35.10 5.29 13.73
CA ASP A 785 35.65 5.16 12.37
C ASP A 785 34.90 4.19 11.43
N GLY A 786 33.74 3.72 11.87
CA GLY A 786 32.74 2.99 11.09
C GLY A 786 33.11 1.54 10.85
N ASP A 787 34.03 0.97 11.63
CA ASP A 787 34.47 -0.42 11.50
C ASP A 787 33.63 -1.41 12.31
N GLY A 788 32.74 -0.90 13.18
CA GLY A 788 31.84 -1.66 14.03
C GLY A 788 32.40 -1.99 15.41
N ASP A 789 33.65 -1.62 15.71
CA ASP A 789 34.28 -1.83 17.00
C ASP A 789 34.28 -0.53 17.84
N GLU A 790 34.14 -0.64 19.15
CA GLU A 790 34.13 0.56 20.01
C GLU A 790 35.53 1.18 20.15
N ASP A 791 35.66 2.44 19.73
CA ASP A 791 36.83 3.30 19.94
C ASP A 791 36.75 4.05 21.27
N LEU A 792 37.90 4.51 21.77
CA LEU A 792 38.02 5.23 23.03
C LEU A 792 38.40 6.70 22.83
N LEU A 793 37.55 7.61 23.29
CA LEU A 793 37.84 9.03 23.42
C LEU A 793 38.17 9.38 24.87
N VAL A 794 39.32 10.04 25.10
CA VAL A 794 39.78 10.44 26.45
C VAL A 794 39.92 11.96 26.52
N ALA A 795 39.07 12.60 27.31
CA ALA A 795 39.11 14.04 27.58
C ALA A 795 40.02 14.37 28.77
N ARG A 796 40.63 15.56 28.76
CA ARG A 796 41.54 16.01 29.82
C ARG A 796 41.36 17.49 30.13
N ALA A 797 40.97 17.83 31.34
CA ALA A 797 40.80 19.20 31.81
C ALA A 797 42.00 19.74 32.57
N ARG A 798 42.72 18.89 33.33
CA ARG A 798 43.72 19.35 34.30
C ARG A 798 45.17 19.28 33.81
N PRO A 799 45.99 20.32 34.10
CA PRO A 799 47.44 20.23 33.89
C PRO A 799 48.05 19.14 34.79
N GLY A 800 48.93 18.32 34.23
CA GLY A 800 49.97 17.71 35.05
C GLY A 800 50.88 18.81 35.59
N TYR A 801 50.99 18.99 36.90
CA TYR A 801 52.00 19.89 37.47
C TYR A 801 53.29 19.12 37.74
N TYR A 802 54.41 19.51 37.12
CA TYR A 802 55.74 19.16 37.64
C TYR A 802 56.42 20.35 38.29
N TYR A 803 56.85 20.13 39.53
CA TYR A 803 57.75 21.03 40.25
C TYR A 803 59.19 20.74 39.86
N LYS A 804 59.87 21.72 39.26
CA LYS A 804 61.33 21.68 39.08
C LYS A 804 61.99 22.48 40.21
N PHE A 805 62.57 21.80 41.19
CA PHE A 805 63.42 22.46 42.19
C PHE A 805 64.84 22.58 41.65
N ASN A 806 65.30 23.81 41.41
CA ASN A 806 66.71 24.09 41.17
C ASN A 806 67.29 24.79 42.42
N ALA A 807 68.44 24.32 42.89
CA ALA A 807 69.19 25.00 43.94
C ALA A 807 69.70 26.35 43.41
N GLY A 808 68.96 27.44 43.65
CA GLY A 808 69.51 28.80 43.62
C GLY A 808 68.77 29.90 42.87
N ALA A 809 67.80 29.63 41.99
CA ALA A 809 67.05 30.71 41.32
C ALA A 809 65.75 30.22 40.66
N GLY A 810 64.60 30.67 41.18
CA GLY A 810 63.29 30.63 40.51
C GLY A 810 62.60 29.27 40.39
N TYR A 811 61.32 29.22 40.76
CA TYR A 811 60.43 28.10 40.42
C TYR A 811 60.08 28.17 38.93
N TYR A 812 60.33 27.11 38.16
CA TYR A 812 59.85 26.99 36.79
C TYR A 812 58.85 25.83 36.71
N TYR A 813 57.62 26.13 36.29
CA TYR A 813 56.60 25.15 35.96
C TYR A 813 56.82 24.64 34.53
N THR A 814 56.82 23.33 34.34
CA THR A 814 56.68 22.71 33.01
C THR A 814 55.25 22.21 32.88
N TYR A 815 54.48 22.83 31.97
CA TYR A 815 53.10 22.46 31.65
C TYR A 815 53.08 21.24 30.73
N PHE A 816 52.18 20.29 31.00
CA PHE A 816 51.93 19.11 30.16
C PHE A 816 50.89 19.40 29.07
N ASP A 817 50.81 18.46 28.14
CA ASP A 817 49.81 18.37 27.08
C ASP A 817 48.38 18.27 27.65
N PHE A 818 47.46 19.10 27.14
CA PHE A 818 46.08 19.28 27.60
C PHE A 818 45.06 18.70 26.61
N ALA A 819 45.49 17.80 25.75
CA ALA A 819 44.74 17.35 24.59
C ALA A 819 43.76 16.20 24.91
N THR A 820 42.52 16.34 24.45
CA THR A 820 41.61 15.20 24.19
C THR A 820 42.26 14.25 23.18
N ARG A 821 42.11 12.93 23.41
CA ARG A 821 42.79 11.89 22.63
C ARG A 821 41.81 10.90 22.04
N LEU A 822 42.08 10.52 20.80
CA LEU A 822 41.40 9.43 20.11
C LEU A 822 42.31 8.20 20.11
N LEU A 823 41.78 7.11 20.64
CA LEU A 823 42.40 5.80 20.69
C LEU A 823 41.49 4.85 19.92
N ARG A 824 41.99 4.30 18.80
CA ARG A 824 41.20 3.39 17.98
C ARG A 824 41.40 1.95 18.35
N ASN A 825 40.31 1.22 18.46
CA ASN A 825 40.28 -0.22 18.63
C ASN A 825 40.22 -0.87 17.25
N GLY A 826 40.32 -2.19 17.20
CA GLY A 826 40.05 -2.97 15.99
C GLY A 826 39.53 -4.35 16.37
N GLY A 827 38.66 -4.37 17.39
CA GLY A 827 37.95 -5.55 17.87
C GLY A 827 38.79 -6.52 18.67
N SER A 828 39.78 -6.04 19.44
CA SER A 828 40.65 -6.93 20.24
C SER A 828 40.96 -6.41 21.63
N GLY A 829 40.32 -5.31 22.04
CA GLY A 829 40.63 -4.64 23.30
C GLY A 829 42.03 -4.00 23.32
N THR A 830 42.62 -3.76 22.15
CA THR A 830 43.93 -3.11 22.01
C THR A 830 43.83 -1.85 21.16
N PHE A 831 44.44 -0.77 21.66
CA PHE A 831 44.23 0.56 21.12
C PHE A 831 45.46 1.11 20.41
N THR A 832 45.22 1.84 19.32
CA THR A 832 46.22 2.62 18.58
C THR A 832 45.96 4.12 18.73
N ASN A 833 47.01 4.91 18.94
CA ASN A 833 46.87 6.37 19.04
C ASN A 833 46.59 7.00 17.68
N SER A 834 45.38 7.53 17.51
CA SER A 834 44.94 8.24 16.31
C SER A 834 44.68 9.72 16.57
N SER A 835 45.17 10.28 17.69
CA SER A 835 44.91 11.67 18.09
C SER A 835 45.35 12.73 17.06
N SER A 836 46.16 12.37 16.05
CA SER A 836 46.49 13.25 14.93
C SER A 836 45.31 13.59 14.01
N THR A 837 44.22 12.83 14.08
CA THR A 837 42.98 13.09 13.33
C THR A 837 42.01 14.01 14.10
N MET A 838 42.36 14.39 15.33
CA MET A 838 41.69 15.46 16.08
C MET A 838 42.14 16.83 15.54
N PRO A 839 41.36 17.91 15.72
CA PRO A 839 41.75 19.23 15.24
C PRO A 839 43.09 19.68 15.86
N ALA A 840 43.91 20.41 15.11
CA ALA A 840 45.31 20.70 15.49
C ALA A 840 45.50 21.37 16.87
N SER A 841 44.51 22.14 17.35
CA SER A 841 44.50 22.74 18.70
C SER A 841 44.21 21.75 19.83
N TYR A 842 43.92 20.50 19.48
CA TYR A 842 43.61 19.36 20.35
C TYR A 842 44.61 18.21 20.13
N ALA A 843 45.55 18.33 19.19
CA ALA A 843 46.30 17.19 18.65
C ALA A 843 47.84 17.22 18.81
N LEU A 844 48.47 18.15 19.57
CA LEU A 844 49.83 18.03 20.22
C LEU A 844 50.56 19.38 20.56
N THR A 845 51.17 19.41 21.76
CA THR A 845 52.44 20.07 22.22
C THR A 845 52.84 21.51 21.80
N HIS A 846 52.27 22.58 22.40
CA HIS A 846 53.07 23.78 22.75
C HIS A 846 52.42 24.68 23.83
N PRO A 847 53.14 25.18 24.86
CA PRO A 847 52.53 25.84 26.03
C PRO A 847 52.42 27.37 25.91
N SER A 848 52.19 27.92 24.71
CA SER A 848 52.16 29.39 24.50
C SER A 848 50.76 30.00 24.35
N SER A 849 49.72 29.18 24.16
CA SER A 849 48.31 29.57 24.20
C SER A 849 47.61 28.70 25.24
N PHE A 850 46.73 29.28 26.05
CA PHE A 850 45.79 28.51 26.87
C PHE A 850 44.83 27.85 25.87
N ASP A 851 45.10 26.58 25.54
CA ASP A 851 44.60 25.94 24.31
C ASP A 851 43.23 25.26 24.46
N TYR A 852 42.61 25.11 23.29
CA TYR A 852 41.21 24.80 23.02
C TYR A 852 40.78 23.37 23.36
N GLY A 853 41.70 22.49 23.77
CA GLY A 853 41.47 21.04 23.93
C GLY A 853 41.17 20.49 25.31
N GLN A 854 40.97 21.36 26.30
CA GLN A 854 40.59 20.93 27.65
C GLN A 854 39.13 20.48 27.72
N ALA A 855 38.84 19.40 28.44
CA ALA A 855 37.47 18.94 28.68
C ALA A 855 37.37 18.12 29.97
N ASP A 856 36.38 18.45 30.81
CA ASP A 856 36.04 17.79 32.07
C ASP A 856 34.99 16.69 31.88
N CYS A 857 34.20 16.77 30.80
CA CYS A 857 33.19 15.80 30.43
C CYS A 857 33.10 15.71 28.91
N LEU A 858 32.54 14.61 28.41
CA LEU A 858 32.29 14.43 26.99
C LEU A 858 31.05 13.56 26.75
N ALA A 859 30.45 13.68 25.58
CA ALA A 859 29.39 12.80 25.10
C ALA A 859 29.56 12.56 23.60
N LEU A 860 29.10 11.40 23.14
CA LEU A 860 29.09 11.00 21.73
C LEU A 860 27.65 10.86 21.23
N GLY A 861 27.40 11.24 19.97
CA GLY A 861 26.08 11.11 19.33
C GLY A 861 26.03 11.78 17.96
N ASP A 862 25.11 11.34 17.10
CA ASP A 862 24.93 11.87 15.74
C ASP A 862 24.17 13.21 15.76
N LEU A 863 24.89 14.33 15.77
CA LEU A 863 24.31 15.66 15.91
C LEU A 863 23.96 16.32 14.56
N ASP A 864 24.44 15.83 13.42
CA ASP A 864 24.08 16.39 12.11
C ASP A 864 23.27 15.43 11.21
N GLY A 865 22.92 14.26 11.73
CA GLY A 865 22.00 13.31 11.12
C GLY A 865 22.63 12.53 9.96
N ASP A 866 23.95 12.45 9.88
CA ASP A 866 24.67 11.73 8.84
C ASP A 866 24.92 10.25 9.18
N GLY A 867 24.63 9.85 10.42
CA GLY A 867 24.77 8.51 10.94
C GLY A 867 26.10 8.25 11.68
N ASP A 868 27.02 9.20 11.68
CA ASP A 868 28.32 9.08 12.34
C ASP A 868 28.30 9.73 13.73
N LEU A 869 29.00 9.13 14.70
CA LEU A 869 29.06 9.70 16.05
C LEU A 869 29.94 10.96 16.09
N ASP A 870 29.34 12.09 16.43
CA ASP A 870 30.03 13.34 16.77
C ASP A 870 30.42 13.39 18.25
N ALA A 871 31.33 14.30 18.61
CA ALA A 871 31.77 14.47 19.99
C ALA A 871 31.46 15.88 20.54
N VAL A 872 30.80 15.93 21.69
CA VAL A 872 30.64 17.16 22.48
C VAL A 872 31.59 17.12 23.64
N LEU A 873 32.47 18.11 23.73
CA LEU A 873 33.43 18.26 24.83
C LEU A 873 32.99 19.42 25.73
N GLY A 874 32.79 19.13 27.02
CA GLY A 874 32.38 20.11 28.03
C GLY A 874 33.50 20.45 29.00
N ARG A 875 33.53 21.69 29.48
CA ARG A 875 34.42 22.20 30.52
C ARG A 875 33.64 22.84 31.64
N ASN A 876 34.02 22.50 32.86
CA ASN A 876 33.35 22.96 34.06
C ASN A 876 33.63 24.46 34.34
N GLN A 877 34.62 25.07 33.67
CA GLN A 877 34.95 26.50 33.82
C GLN A 877 35.28 27.16 32.47
N ALA A 878 34.59 28.25 32.12
CA ALA A 878 34.95 29.10 30.99
C ALA A 878 36.20 29.96 31.28
N TYR A 879 37.10 30.05 30.30
CA TYR A 879 38.28 30.91 30.39
C TYR A 879 38.04 32.28 29.77
N TYR A 880 38.44 33.32 30.51
CA TYR A 880 38.64 34.65 29.95
C TYR A 880 40.12 34.84 29.68
N TRP A 881 40.47 35.12 28.43
CA TRP A 881 41.83 35.49 28.08
C TRP A 881 41.86 36.82 27.35
N TYR A 882 42.92 37.57 27.59
CA TYR A 882 43.12 38.87 26.97
C TYR A 882 43.82 38.70 25.63
N ASP A 883 43.08 38.91 24.54
CA ASP A 883 43.63 38.97 23.20
C ASP A 883 44.44 40.25 23.06
N LYS A 884 45.78 40.11 23.12
CA LYS A 884 46.72 41.22 22.95
C LYS A 884 46.65 41.84 21.57
N ALA A 885 46.27 41.10 20.53
CA ALA A 885 46.17 41.59 19.17
C ALA A 885 44.94 42.47 18.99
N THR A 886 43.81 42.12 19.61
CA THR A 886 42.58 42.91 19.55
C THR A 886 42.33 43.80 20.77
N SER A 887 43.22 43.78 21.77
CA SER A 887 43.08 44.46 23.06
C SER A 887 41.74 44.18 23.77
N ALA A 888 41.20 42.96 23.59
CA ALA A 888 39.87 42.60 24.08
C ALA A 888 39.93 41.29 24.88
N TYR A 889 39.11 41.19 25.93
CA TYR A 889 38.88 39.90 26.59
C TYR A 889 37.99 39.05 25.69
N ARG A 890 38.45 37.84 25.38
CA ARG A 890 37.67 36.82 24.68
C ARG A 890 37.15 35.85 25.73
N LEU A 891 35.83 35.64 25.71
CA LEU A 891 35.18 34.56 26.41
C LEU A 891 35.27 33.32 25.55
N ASP A 892 35.73 32.24 26.15
CA ASP A 892 35.69 30.93 25.53
C ASP A 892 34.51 30.12 26.08
N THR A 893 33.69 29.53 25.19
CA THR A 893 32.53 28.73 25.61
C THR A 893 32.99 27.50 26.37
N ALA A 894 32.17 27.07 27.32
CA ALA A 894 32.43 25.85 28.08
C ALA A 894 32.25 24.57 27.25
N ILE A 895 31.55 24.63 26.10
CA ILE A 895 31.41 23.48 25.20
C ILE A 895 32.13 23.65 23.86
N ARG A 896 32.49 22.51 23.27
CA ARG A 896 32.96 22.32 21.89
C ARG A 896 32.21 21.18 21.24
N ILE A 897 31.92 21.34 19.96
CA ILE A 897 31.26 20.31 19.15
C ILE A 897 32.23 19.96 18.03
N LEU A 898 32.66 18.71 18.02
CA LEU A 898 33.57 18.15 17.05
C LEU A 898 32.78 17.24 16.13
N ARG A 899 32.73 17.60 14.84
CA ARG A 899 32.09 16.80 13.82
C ARG A 899 33.03 15.70 13.34
N ASN A 900 32.57 14.46 13.40
CA ASN A 900 33.25 13.31 12.83
C ASN A 900 32.87 13.16 11.35
N ASN A 901 33.62 12.38 10.59
CA ASN A 901 33.36 12.14 9.18
C ASN A 901 33.16 10.65 8.86
N GLY A 902 32.81 9.86 9.88
CA GLY A 902 32.65 8.41 9.81
C GLY A 902 33.95 7.63 9.64
N ALA A 903 35.10 8.30 9.65
CA ALA A 903 36.41 7.67 9.51
C ALA A 903 37.34 8.10 10.66
N GLY A 904 36.77 8.51 11.80
CA GLY A 904 37.45 8.97 13.00
C GLY A 904 38.33 10.20 12.80
N THR A 905 37.91 11.11 11.91
CA THR A 905 38.57 12.41 11.71
C THR A 905 37.65 13.54 12.14
N PHE A 906 38.08 14.27 13.17
CA PHE A 906 37.26 15.28 13.81
C PHE A 906 37.61 16.69 13.35
N THR A 907 36.59 17.51 13.16
CA THR A 907 36.71 18.94 12.85
C THR A 907 35.92 19.78 13.85
N ASP A 908 36.46 20.93 14.29
CA ASP A 908 35.74 21.81 15.20
C ASP A 908 34.59 22.50 14.45
N ALA A 909 33.37 22.05 14.75
CA ALA A 909 32.11 22.51 14.15
C ALA A 909 31.31 23.40 15.12
N THR A 910 31.89 23.79 16.27
CA THR A 910 31.18 24.54 17.32
C THR A 910 30.43 25.77 16.77
N SER A 911 31.03 26.50 15.83
CA SER A 911 30.41 27.71 15.25
C SER A 911 29.30 27.45 14.25
N SER A 912 29.25 26.28 13.61
CA SER A 912 28.13 25.93 12.72
C SER A 912 26.92 25.49 13.53
N PHE A 913 27.14 24.72 14.59
CA PHE A 913 26.08 24.30 15.51
C PHE A 913 25.55 25.45 16.36
N LEU A 914 26.42 26.37 16.82
CA LEU A 914 26.03 27.53 17.63
C LEU A 914 26.20 28.82 16.79
N ALA A 915 25.32 29.01 15.81
CA ALA A 915 25.45 30.09 14.81
C ALA A 915 25.35 31.52 15.39
N ASP A 916 24.73 31.70 16.56
CA ASP A 916 24.63 33.03 17.18
C ASP A 916 25.96 33.48 17.82
N SER A 917 26.58 34.51 17.23
CA SER A 917 27.78 35.18 17.77
C SER A 917 27.69 35.66 19.24
N SER A 918 26.51 35.59 19.87
CA SER A 918 26.32 35.81 21.31
C SER A 918 27.23 34.93 22.18
N TRP A 919 27.61 33.73 21.71
CA TRP A 919 28.60 32.86 22.37
C TRP A 919 30.00 33.49 22.47
N ARG A 920 30.35 34.40 21.55
CA ARG A 920 31.61 35.16 21.57
C ARG A 920 31.53 36.47 22.37
N THR A 921 30.33 37.00 22.60
CA THR A 921 30.12 38.34 23.15
C THR A 921 29.65 38.35 24.60
N GLY A 922 29.42 37.17 25.20
CA GLY A 922 29.06 37.04 26.60
C GLY A 922 27.69 37.63 26.90
N SER A 923 26.67 37.30 26.10
CA SER A 923 25.28 37.59 26.45
C SER A 923 24.71 36.49 27.37
N SER A 924 23.53 36.67 27.97
CA SER A 924 22.90 35.73 28.92
C SER A 924 22.56 34.33 28.35
N SER A 925 22.75 34.13 27.05
CA SER A 925 22.62 32.88 26.29
C SER A 925 23.90 32.04 26.21
N THR A 926 24.99 32.45 26.86
CA THR A 926 26.28 31.75 26.76
C THR A 926 26.41 30.59 27.74
N ILE A 927 26.85 29.43 27.24
CA ILE A 927 27.19 28.26 28.05
C ILE A 927 28.58 28.50 28.66
N LEU A 928 28.58 28.90 29.94
CA LEU A 928 29.77 29.33 30.67
C LEU A 928 30.37 28.23 31.56
N SER A 929 29.66 27.13 31.75
CA SER A 929 30.11 25.93 32.47
C SER A 929 29.34 24.73 31.93
N ALA A 930 30.05 23.61 31.78
CA ALA A 930 29.56 22.31 31.38
C ALA A 930 30.30 21.24 32.21
N ALA A 931 29.73 20.88 33.36
CA ALA A 931 30.20 19.77 34.18
C ALA A 931 29.71 18.43 33.64
N SER A 932 28.53 18.42 33.01
CA SER A 932 27.98 17.27 32.32
C SER A 932 27.35 17.70 30.99
N VAL A 933 27.56 16.88 29.96
CA VAL A 933 26.91 16.98 28.67
C VAL A 933 26.21 15.65 28.38
N ARG A 934 25.00 15.70 27.83
CA ARG A 934 24.22 14.52 27.42
C ARG A 934 23.56 14.77 26.09
N ILE A 935 23.52 13.73 25.26
CA ILE A 935 22.93 13.76 23.94
C ILE A 935 21.74 12.79 23.93
N GLY A 936 20.62 13.18 23.35
CA GLY A 936 19.42 12.36 23.23
C GLY A 936 18.31 13.08 22.48
N ASP A 937 17.36 12.34 21.91
CA ASP A 937 16.20 12.89 21.20
C ASP A 937 15.11 13.31 22.20
N LEU A 938 15.11 14.60 22.58
CA LEU A 938 14.24 15.13 23.62
C LEU A 938 12.87 15.50 23.06
N ASP A 939 12.78 15.92 21.80
CA ASP A 939 11.52 16.33 21.18
C ASP A 939 10.89 15.31 20.22
N GLY A 940 11.51 14.13 20.12
CA GLY A 940 10.98 12.96 19.44
C GLY A 940 10.97 13.12 17.93
N ASP A 941 11.82 13.98 17.37
CA ASP A 941 11.90 14.24 15.92
C ASP A 941 12.96 13.37 15.20
N SER A 942 13.64 12.51 15.98
CA SER A 942 14.75 11.63 15.61
C SER A 942 16.10 12.32 15.37
N SER A 943 16.20 13.61 15.69
CA SER A 943 17.47 14.34 15.71
C SER A 943 17.99 14.36 17.14
N MET A 944 19.30 14.20 17.31
CA MET A 944 19.88 14.23 18.64
C MET A 944 20.00 15.66 19.16
N ASP A 945 19.45 15.91 20.34
CA ASP A 945 19.52 17.18 21.07
C ASP A 945 20.63 17.16 22.12
N LEU A 946 20.91 18.32 22.71
CA LEU A 946 21.99 18.48 23.68
C LEU A 946 21.50 19.10 24.99
N VAL A 947 21.75 18.38 26.09
CA VAL A 947 21.63 18.89 27.46
C VAL A 947 23.02 19.24 27.99
N VAL A 948 23.17 20.45 28.53
CA VAL A 948 24.41 20.90 29.17
C VAL A 948 24.13 21.34 30.60
N ALA A 949 24.65 20.60 31.58
CA ALA A 949 24.56 20.92 32.99
C ALA A 949 25.89 21.49 33.50
N GLY A 950 25.82 22.49 34.38
CA GLY A 950 27.01 23.07 34.99
C GLY A 950 26.72 23.74 36.35
N PRO A 951 27.61 23.58 37.35
CA PRO A 951 27.49 24.24 38.64
C PRO A 951 27.81 25.74 38.55
N ILE A 952 27.57 26.48 39.64
CA ILE A 952 28.19 27.79 39.82
C ILE A 952 29.55 27.56 40.49
N TYR A 953 30.65 27.81 39.79
CA TYR A 953 31.90 28.12 40.48
C TYR A 953 31.85 29.57 40.93
N SER A 954 31.95 29.80 42.24
CA SER A 954 32.00 31.14 42.81
C SER A 954 33.17 31.93 42.20
N VAL A 955 32.85 33.04 41.55
CA VAL A 955 33.83 34.02 41.06
C VAL A 955 34.45 34.69 42.28
N TYR A 956 35.73 34.44 42.54
CA TYR A 956 36.48 35.17 43.57
C TYR A 956 36.67 36.62 43.11
N ASP A 957 36.03 37.58 43.79
CA ASP A 957 36.40 38.99 43.69
C ASP A 957 37.60 39.26 44.61
N ASN A 958 38.80 38.89 44.16
CA ASN A 958 40.03 39.13 44.94
C ASN A 958 40.70 40.42 44.48
N ALA A 959 40.12 41.56 44.83
CA ALA A 959 40.57 42.89 44.46
C ALA A 959 41.91 43.35 45.10
N GLY A 960 42.84 42.45 45.46
CA GLY A 960 44.01 42.87 46.25
C GLY A 960 45.30 42.03 46.25
N SER A 961 45.36 40.81 45.70
CA SER A 961 46.60 40.02 45.69
C SER A 961 47.07 39.76 44.27
N GLY A 962 48.22 40.32 43.88
CA GLY A 962 48.81 40.30 42.53
C GLY A 962 49.24 38.94 41.95
N TYR A 963 48.57 37.86 42.33
CA TYR A 963 48.61 36.54 41.68
C TYR A 963 47.19 35.97 41.76
N GLY A 964 46.39 36.09 40.69
CA GLY A 964 45.00 35.65 40.68
C GLY A 964 44.56 35.23 39.28
N TYR A 965 44.20 33.96 39.14
CA TYR A 965 43.82 33.27 37.89
C TYR A 965 42.35 33.53 37.45
N PHE A 966 41.70 34.56 37.96
CA PHE A 966 40.25 34.72 37.80
C PHE A 966 39.88 36.14 37.37
N GLY A 967 39.35 36.26 36.15
CA GLY A 967 38.80 37.49 35.60
C GLY A 967 37.39 37.77 36.14
N ILE A 968 37.09 39.05 36.29
CA ILE A 968 35.81 39.61 36.74
C ILE A 968 34.69 39.16 35.79
N VAL A 969 33.78 38.29 36.26
CA VAL A 969 32.50 38.04 35.58
C VAL A 969 31.56 39.20 35.94
N PRO A 970 30.93 39.90 34.97
CA PRO A 970 30.03 41.00 35.31
C PRO A 970 28.82 40.54 36.15
N ALA A 971 28.21 41.44 36.92
CA ALA A 971 27.02 41.11 37.70
C ALA A 971 25.84 40.75 36.78
N GLY A 972 25.22 39.57 36.99
CA GLY A 972 24.01 39.13 36.25
C GLY A 972 24.17 37.85 35.43
N PHE A 973 25.38 37.32 35.28
CA PHE A 973 25.60 36.01 34.66
C PHE A 973 25.21 34.90 35.61
N ARG A 974 24.39 33.96 35.13
CA ARG A 974 23.97 32.78 35.89
C ARG A 974 24.24 31.55 35.03
N THR A 975 25.06 30.63 35.53
CA THR A 975 25.23 29.29 34.98
C THR A 975 24.02 28.44 35.36
N GLY A 976 23.65 27.44 34.57
CA GLY A 976 22.46 26.61 34.80
C GLY A 976 22.29 25.63 33.66
N THR A 977 21.47 24.60 33.88
CA THR A 977 21.23 23.56 32.86
C THR A 977 20.61 24.17 31.61
N ARG A 978 21.11 23.78 30.43
CA ARG A 978 20.65 24.24 29.12
C ARG A 978 20.11 23.09 28.31
N ILE A 979 19.00 23.34 27.62
CA ILE A 979 18.38 22.44 26.65
C ILE A 979 18.54 23.09 25.28
N LEU A 980 19.23 22.40 24.39
CA LEU A 980 19.51 22.83 23.02
C LEU A 980 18.86 21.83 22.06
N LEU A 981 17.82 22.25 21.34
CA LEU A 981 17.20 21.39 20.33
C LEU A 981 17.91 21.50 19.00
N ASN A 982 17.98 20.39 18.30
CA ASN A 982 18.55 20.25 16.96
C ASN A 982 17.45 19.87 15.98
N ASP A 983 17.33 20.58 14.86
CA ASP A 983 16.34 20.27 13.82
C ASP A 983 16.88 19.27 12.77
N GLY A 984 17.93 18.53 13.13
CA GLY A 984 18.65 17.59 12.25
C GLY A 984 19.47 18.27 11.16
N SER A 985 19.60 19.61 11.16
CA SER A 985 20.48 20.32 10.22
C SER A 985 21.88 20.62 10.79
N GLY A 986 22.15 20.15 12.00
CA GLY A 986 23.36 20.46 12.75
C GLY A 986 23.38 21.90 13.26
N SER A 987 22.22 22.42 13.68
CA SER A 987 22.04 23.75 14.24
C SER A 987 21.28 23.66 15.57
N LEU A 988 21.95 24.01 16.66
CA LEU A 988 21.41 23.94 18.01
C LEU A 988 20.77 25.26 18.44
N VAL A 989 19.54 25.17 18.95
CA VAL A 989 18.76 26.32 19.44
C VAL A 989 18.53 26.19 20.94
N ASP A 990 18.94 27.19 21.72
CA ASP A 990 18.65 27.24 23.17
C ASP A 990 17.17 27.49 23.41
N VAL A 991 16.48 26.46 23.90
CA VAL A 991 15.05 26.47 24.23
C VAL A 991 14.79 26.38 25.73
N THR A 992 15.84 26.51 26.55
CA THR A 992 15.80 26.29 28.01
C THR A 992 14.64 27.00 28.69
N SER A 993 14.34 28.25 28.32
CA SER A 993 13.26 29.02 28.95
C SER A 993 11.85 28.51 28.66
N SER A 994 11.68 27.82 27.54
CA SER A 994 10.41 27.18 27.16
C SER A 994 10.33 25.73 27.59
N TRP A 995 11.47 25.04 27.69
CA TRP A 995 11.56 23.61 27.96
C TRP A 995 11.81 23.26 29.42
N MET A 996 12.40 24.15 30.22
CA MET A 996 12.57 23.94 31.66
C MET A 996 11.54 24.77 32.45
N PRO A 997 11.03 24.27 33.58
CA PRO A 997 10.22 25.07 34.50
C PRO A 997 10.97 26.31 34.97
N ALA A 998 10.24 27.35 35.40
CA ALA A 998 10.89 28.54 35.94
C ALA A 998 11.78 28.21 37.14
N ALA A 999 13.00 28.77 37.16
CA ALA A 999 13.94 28.66 38.25
C ALA A 999 13.31 29.08 39.60
N VAL A 1000 13.50 28.28 40.65
CA VAL A 1000 13.00 28.57 42.01
C VAL A 1000 14.13 29.16 42.84
N ASN A 1001 13.87 30.26 43.57
CA ASN A 1001 14.85 30.93 44.45
C ASN A 1001 16.20 31.31 43.78
N GLY A 1002 16.21 31.47 42.45
CA GLY A 1002 17.42 31.79 41.69
C GLY A 1002 18.34 30.59 41.42
N ASP A 1003 17.90 29.36 41.70
CA ASP A 1003 18.52 28.12 41.24
C ASP A 1003 18.08 27.83 39.80
N HIS A 1004 18.97 28.07 38.83
CA HIS A 1004 18.74 27.88 37.39
C HIS A 1004 18.92 26.40 37.00
N HIS A 1005 18.35 25.50 37.81
CA HIS A 1005 18.49 24.05 37.68
C HIS A 1005 19.94 23.61 37.55
N GLN A 1006 20.81 24.16 38.39
CA GLN A 1006 22.25 23.88 38.32
C GLN A 1006 22.53 22.46 38.81
N ALA A 1007 23.44 21.77 38.12
CA ALA A 1007 23.79 20.38 38.42
C ALA A 1007 25.26 20.09 38.11
N ASP A 1008 25.84 19.15 38.86
CA ASP A 1008 27.14 18.55 38.53
C ASP A 1008 26.95 17.47 37.46
N GLU A 1009 25.84 16.75 37.53
CA GLU A 1009 25.51 15.65 36.63
C GLU A 1009 24.09 15.77 36.09
N ALA A 1010 23.94 15.47 34.80
CA ALA A 1010 22.67 15.29 34.11
C ALA A 1010 22.62 13.87 33.54
N LEU A 1011 21.46 13.22 33.67
CA LEU A 1011 21.20 11.89 33.11
C LEU A 1011 19.91 11.97 32.30
N LEU A 1012 19.90 11.25 31.18
CA LEU A 1012 18.73 11.06 30.33
C LEU A 1012 18.32 9.59 30.38
N GLY A 1013 17.03 9.32 30.51
CA GLY A 1013 16.48 7.97 30.47
C GLY A 1013 14.96 8.00 30.55
N ASP A 1014 14.29 6.98 30.03
CA ASP A 1014 12.83 6.82 30.13
C ASP A 1014 12.48 6.26 31.51
N LEU A 1015 12.10 7.12 32.46
CA LEU A 1015 11.92 6.71 33.86
C LEU A 1015 10.50 6.22 34.13
N ASP A 1016 9.50 6.58 33.35
CA ASP A 1016 8.11 6.14 33.55
C ASP A 1016 7.57 5.22 32.45
N GLY A 1017 8.43 4.81 31.52
CA GLY A 1017 8.14 3.81 30.51
C GLY A 1017 7.25 4.33 29.38
N ASP A 1018 7.14 5.64 29.22
CA ASP A 1018 6.32 6.28 28.17
C ASP A 1018 7.07 6.42 26.83
N GLY A 1019 8.36 6.07 26.80
CA GLY A 1019 9.25 6.12 25.65
C GLY A 1019 9.95 7.47 25.46
N ASP A 1020 9.69 8.45 26.33
CA ASP A 1020 10.30 9.78 26.28
C ASP A 1020 11.53 9.85 27.21
N LEU A 1021 12.56 10.59 26.80
CA LEU A 1021 13.73 10.77 27.65
C LEU A 1021 13.46 11.81 28.73
N ASP A 1022 13.42 11.38 29.99
CA ASP A 1022 13.35 12.23 31.16
C ASP A 1022 14.73 12.76 31.57
N LEU A 1023 14.74 13.83 32.36
CA LEU A 1023 15.96 14.46 32.83
C LEU A 1023 16.11 14.33 34.35
N VAL A 1024 17.21 13.70 34.78
CA VAL A 1024 17.66 13.70 36.18
C VAL A 1024 18.82 14.68 36.33
N LEU A 1025 18.71 15.58 37.31
CA LEU A 1025 19.77 16.52 37.69
C LEU A 1025 20.26 16.20 39.10
N ALA A 1026 21.55 15.86 39.23
CA ALA A 1026 22.20 15.58 40.51
C ALA A 1026 23.29 16.61 40.85
N SER A 1027 23.46 16.89 42.13
CA SER A 1027 24.51 17.78 42.64
C SER A 1027 25.09 17.27 43.94
N GLY A 1028 26.39 17.49 44.12
CA GLY A 1028 27.06 17.33 45.40
C GLY A 1028 26.58 18.35 46.43
N TYR A 1029 26.82 18.04 47.70
CA TYR A 1029 26.57 18.98 48.79
C TYR A 1029 27.72 19.99 48.90
N TYR A 1030 27.50 21.22 48.43
CA TYR A 1030 28.43 22.34 48.63
C TYR A 1030 27.86 23.32 49.65
N PRO A 1031 28.41 23.41 50.87
CA PRO A 1031 28.07 24.51 51.75
C PRO A 1031 28.59 25.80 51.10
N ASP A 1032 27.69 26.74 50.77
CA ASP A 1032 28.07 28.02 50.18
C ASP A 1032 29.21 28.65 50.99
N ALA A 1033 30.36 28.87 50.35
CA ALA A 1033 31.59 29.42 50.96
C ALA A 1033 31.42 30.82 51.59
N TYR A 1034 30.22 31.39 51.56
CA TYR A 1034 29.88 32.71 52.07
C TYR A 1034 29.00 32.73 53.32
N GLY A 1035 28.60 31.58 53.88
CA GLY A 1035 27.79 31.57 55.11
C GLY A 1035 26.47 32.34 54.99
N VAL A 1036 25.93 32.47 53.77
CA VAL A 1036 24.60 33.02 53.55
C VAL A 1036 23.62 31.91 53.90
N THR A 1037 23.03 32.00 55.09
CA THR A 1037 22.11 31.05 55.71
C THR A 1037 20.74 30.97 55.02
N THR A 1038 20.67 30.98 53.69
CA THR A 1038 19.42 30.82 52.94
C THR A 1038 19.53 29.74 51.87
N GLY A 1039 19.49 28.47 52.29
CA GLY A 1039 18.74 27.41 51.59
C GLY A 1039 19.09 27.07 50.14
N HIS A 1040 20.36 27.06 49.73
CA HIS A 1040 20.78 26.60 48.40
C HIS A 1040 21.28 25.14 48.39
N ASN A 1041 20.60 24.25 49.11
CA ASN A 1041 20.79 22.83 48.89
C ASN A 1041 20.16 22.47 47.53
N ARG A 1042 20.90 21.76 46.67
CA ARG A 1042 20.44 21.27 45.37
C ARG A 1042 20.26 19.74 45.43
N PRO A 1043 19.14 19.23 45.94
CA PRO A 1043 18.86 17.80 45.90
C PRO A 1043 18.82 17.29 44.46
N VAL A 1044 18.92 15.98 44.32
CA VAL A 1044 18.55 15.28 43.08
C VAL A 1044 17.12 15.67 42.69
N ARG A 1045 16.93 16.01 41.40
CA ARG A 1045 15.65 16.41 40.82
C ARG A 1045 15.38 15.62 39.57
N VAL A 1046 14.12 15.22 39.41
CA VAL A 1046 13.62 14.51 38.24
C VAL A 1046 12.65 15.42 37.50
N PHE A 1047 12.77 15.46 36.19
CA PHE A 1047 11.92 16.21 35.29
C PHE A 1047 11.37 15.24 34.23
N GLU A 1048 10.06 15.10 34.22
CA GLU A 1048 9.33 14.32 33.22
C GLU A 1048 9.30 15.08 31.91
N ASN A 1049 9.64 14.42 30.81
CA ASN A 1049 9.27 14.87 29.48
C ASN A 1049 7.75 14.64 29.27
N LYS A 1050 7.10 15.38 28.37
CA LYS A 1050 5.63 15.41 28.28
C LYS A 1050 5.10 15.45 26.88
#